data_AF-A0A9D1MY84-F1
#
_entry.id   AF-A0A9D1MY84-F1
#
_cell.length_a   1.000
_cell.length_b   1.000
_cell.length_c   1.000
_cell.angle_alpha   90.00
_cell.angle_beta   90.00
_cell.angle_gamma   90.00
#
_symmetry.space_group_name_H-M   'P 1'
#
loop_
_entity.id
_entity.type
_entity.pdbx_description
1 polymer ?
#
loop_
_entity_poly.entity_id
_entity_poly.type
_entity_poly.pdbx_seq_one_letter_code
_entity_poly.pdbx_strand_id
1 'polypeptide(L)'
;MKKLLVILCAVIAVTAVLAGGLSGTPAFAAQENVYTPEHGEYRAITIVNNVTDNQPVGVRFSGYYFGGSGIQVMLDVYSSPQLTLDFFIGSENLSESQRQAKEQIIALFESINQFIQQVDAAANTQYDGEDGLPLSDIYKYNSAVCGDRVEVSRYTYEMLQIAREMYNDTNGAFNPAVYRLVDLWGFSSRIYSNGDFGLPYDRPVTAQQFAENGYPLPEQKYVTAFSQKDFVSFDEQAVELTQQDGKYYVTKNVSPVTVDGVEYQQWLDLGGIAKGYVVDGIKQLLQQQGLERYYIDSGSSSSVYGLGYDGGEMTLSLTDPLAPGAAVFPTTLLSFKVGKSSVSTSGQYVRKYVTDGVEYSHIVDGSTGAPAQTGVKEVLAVVPESQGLWGGKGDCLTTALTVMSRQQLVDFVNGYLADNGITVVVVYETFDGKKEILSNLDEADITKKGEHFDTYAWGLKKENGVFVYDSQATFQTQPDEYFVLKIVLACVGGALLVGMVVYHFVVGRKKMLQKVQQARGDKPFKLMDVMVYLGVVLVIIVLFSVFFTEEQSSWKTLEVVDDQSGEQLFFYNVVRNEYKINTANSNSWQIEVQSQADGLIVTFTRVIEGEKHFNTLKITRGATPTAKMTDSLCGFHQDCVYNFGEIDKAGGVIVCSPNRLKVVSA
;
A
#
# COMPACT_ATOMS: atom_id res chain seq x y z
N MET A 1 22.86 7.41 25.44
CA MET A 1 21.45 7.19 25.09
C MET A 1 20.93 8.20 24.07
N LYS A 2 21.00 9.52 24.28
CA LYS A 2 20.59 10.52 23.26
C LYS A 2 21.34 10.46 21.91
N LYS A 3 22.62 10.04 21.90
CA LYS A 3 23.40 9.84 20.65
C LYS A 3 23.12 8.53 19.93
N LEU A 4 22.49 7.54 20.59
CA LEU A 4 22.16 6.24 19.98
C LEU A 4 20.80 6.32 19.24
N LEU A 5 19.88 7.15 19.74
CA LEU A 5 18.59 7.44 19.11
C LEU A 5 18.74 8.22 17.78
N VAL A 6 19.71 9.16 17.72
CA VAL A 6 20.04 9.91 16.50
C VAL A 6 20.67 9.02 15.43
N ILE A 7 21.41 7.97 15.84
CA ILE A 7 21.97 6.98 14.91
C ILE A 7 20.87 6.03 14.41
N LEU A 8 19.86 5.70 15.23
CA LEU A 8 18.73 4.86 14.80
C LEU A 8 17.82 5.61 13.80
N CYS A 9 17.58 6.91 13.98
CA CYS A 9 16.88 7.75 13.01
C CYS A 9 17.69 7.97 11.72
N ALA A 10 19.03 8.06 11.82
CA ALA A 10 19.90 8.13 10.65
C ALA A 10 19.98 6.79 9.89
N VAL A 11 19.84 5.65 10.57
CA VAL A 11 19.76 4.33 9.92
C VAL A 11 18.43 4.17 9.18
N ILE A 12 17.31 4.66 9.71
CA ILE A 12 16.01 4.68 9.02
C ILE A 12 16.04 5.59 7.78
N ALA A 13 16.71 6.75 7.86
CA ALA A 13 16.90 7.66 6.73
C ALA A 13 17.90 7.13 5.67
N VAL A 14 18.82 6.22 6.04
CA VAL A 14 19.78 5.61 5.11
C VAL A 14 19.27 4.29 4.51
N THR A 15 18.26 3.64 5.11
CA THR A 15 17.59 2.47 4.51
C THR A 15 16.59 2.79 3.40
N ALA A 16 16.17 4.06 3.25
CA ALA A 16 15.39 4.50 2.10
C ALA A 16 16.21 4.57 0.79
N VAL A 17 17.52 4.33 0.84
CA VAL A 17 18.43 4.35 -0.33
C VAL A 17 18.67 2.94 -0.91
N LEU A 18 18.08 1.89 -0.32
CA LEU A 18 18.20 0.50 -0.80
C LEU A 18 16.87 -0.18 -1.14
N ALA A 19 15.77 0.56 -1.13
CA ALA A 19 14.56 0.15 -1.84
C ALA A 19 14.81 0.36 -3.34
N GLY A 20 15.47 -0.61 -3.97
CA GLY A 20 15.46 -0.73 -5.42
C GLY A 20 14.00 -0.76 -5.85
N GLY A 21 13.55 0.30 -6.52
CA GLY A 21 12.22 0.35 -7.10
C GLY A 21 11.98 -0.92 -7.89
N LEU A 22 10.77 -1.47 -7.76
CA LEU A 22 10.23 -2.45 -8.67
C LEU A 22 10.04 -1.79 -10.03
N SER A 23 11.15 -1.53 -10.71
CA SER A 23 11.15 -1.18 -12.12
C SER A 23 11.23 -2.48 -12.91
N GLY A 24 10.52 -2.54 -14.03
CA GLY A 24 10.75 -3.52 -15.10
C GLY A 24 12.14 -3.39 -15.76
N THR A 25 13.17 -3.06 -14.98
CA THR A 25 14.55 -3.14 -15.41
C THR A 25 14.84 -4.60 -15.76
N PRO A 26 15.37 -4.87 -16.96
CA PRO A 26 16.10 -6.11 -17.19
C PRO A 26 17.10 -6.33 -16.05
N ALA A 27 17.54 -7.56 -15.81
CA ALA A 27 18.57 -7.90 -14.84
C ALA A 27 19.98 -7.27 -15.11
N PHE A 28 20.03 -6.14 -15.83
CA PHE A 28 21.19 -5.56 -16.48
C PHE A 28 21.06 -4.02 -16.49
N ALA A 29 21.64 -3.36 -15.48
CA ALA A 29 22.10 -1.96 -15.55
C ALA A 29 22.82 -1.59 -14.25
N ALA A 30 24.15 -1.65 -14.22
CA ALA A 30 24.90 -0.89 -13.22
C ALA A 30 24.80 0.62 -13.56
N GLN A 31 24.62 1.46 -12.55
CA GLN A 31 24.60 2.92 -12.75
C GLN A 31 26.04 3.45 -12.70
N GLU A 32 26.54 3.94 -13.82
CA GLU A 32 27.87 4.56 -13.91
C GLU A 32 27.76 5.94 -14.57
N ASN A 33 28.64 6.87 -14.15
CA ASN A 33 28.83 8.18 -14.78
C ASN A 33 27.58 9.09 -14.77
N VAL A 34 27.52 10.02 -13.80
CA VAL A 34 26.39 10.91 -13.54
C VAL A 34 26.66 12.29 -14.14
N TYR A 35 25.70 12.79 -14.92
CA TYR A 35 25.60 14.21 -15.28
C TYR A 35 24.52 14.86 -14.43
N THR A 36 24.86 15.97 -13.77
CA THR A 36 23.92 16.80 -13.03
C THR A 36 23.87 18.17 -13.70
N PRO A 37 22.71 18.65 -14.16
CA PRO A 37 22.59 19.99 -14.74
C PRO A 37 22.96 21.06 -13.70
N GLU A 38 23.48 22.21 -14.14
CA GLU A 38 23.90 23.32 -13.25
C GLU A 38 22.75 23.87 -12.38
N HIS A 39 21.50 23.74 -12.86
CA HIS A 39 20.29 24.24 -12.19
C HIS A 39 19.20 23.17 -12.00
N GLY A 40 19.53 21.88 -12.17
CA GLY A 40 18.53 20.80 -12.26
C GLY A 40 18.29 20.06 -10.95
N GLU A 41 17.01 19.76 -10.66
CA GLU A 41 16.57 18.86 -9.59
C GLU A 41 16.59 17.37 -10.01
N TYR A 42 17.10 17.08 -11.21
CA TYR A 42 17.23 15.74 -11.77
C TYR A 42 18.68 15.34 -12.05
N ARG A 43 18.90 14.04 -12.22
CA ARG A 43 20.17 13.45 -12.63
C ARG A 43 20.00 12.69 -13.95
N ALA A 44 21.01 12.77 -14.80
CA ALA A 44 21.17 11.92 -15.96
C ALA A 44 22.25 10.87 -15.67
N ILE A 45 21.95 9.59 -15.89
CA ILE A 45 22.81 8.46 -15.51
C ILE A 45 22.97 7.55 -16.71
N THR A 46 24.20 7.13 -17.03
CA THR A 46 24.41 6.17 -18.13
C THR A 46 23.86 4.80 -17.75
N ILE A 47 23.08 4.19 -18.64
CA ILE A 47 22.61 2.82 -18.52
C ILE A 47 23.58 1.94 -19.31
N VAL A 48 24.16 0.92 -18.67
CA VAL A 48 25.12 0.01 -19.31
C VAL A 48 24.61 -1.42 -19.36
N ASN A 49 25.05 -2.18 -20.35
CA ASN A 49 24.76 -3.60 -20.45
C ASN A 49 25.85 -4.42 -19.73
N ASN A 50 25.48 -4.98 -18.57
CA ASN A 50 26.37 -5.77 -17.71
C ASN A 50 26.83 -7.11 -18.32
N VAL A 51 26.23 -7.56 -19.43
CA VAL A 51 26.64 -8.77 -20.16
C VAL A 51 27.73 -8.46 -21.20
N THR A 52 27.74 -7.23 -21.72
CA THR A 52 28.66 -6.78 -22.77
C THR A 52 29.66 -5.77 -22.21
N ASP A 53 30.43 -6.15 -21.19
CA ASP A 53 31.54 -5.34 -20.66
C ASP A 53 31.16 -3.88 -20.33
N ASN A 54 29.98 -3.68 -19.73
CA ASN A 54 29.44 -2.37 -19.34
C ASN A 54 29.39 -1.33 -20.49
N GLN A 55 29.13 -1.76 -21.72
CA GLN A 55 28.89 -0.82 -22.83
C GLN A 55 27.62 0.02 -22.60
N PRO A 56 27.65 1.35 -22.87
CA PRO A 56 26.46 2.20 -22.80
C PRO A 56 25.36 1.75 -23.76
N VAL A 57 24.13 1.67 -23.25
CA VAL A 57 22.93 1.29 -24.01
C VAL A 57 21.78 2.29 -23.86
N GLY A 58 21.95 3.33 -23.05
CA GLY A 58 20.92 4.34 -22.82
C GLY A 58 21.30 5.33 -21.74
N VAL A 59 20.35 6.21 -21.41
CA VAL A 59 20.49 7.21 -20.35
C VAL A 59 19.20 7.25 -19.53
N ARG A 60 19.35 7.26 -18.21
CA ARG A 60 18.27 7.43 -17.24
C ARG A 60 18.17 8.88 -16.79
N PHE A 61 17.00 9.45 -16.90
CA PHE A 61 16.56 10.62 -16.13
C PHE A 61 16.01 10.17 -14.78
N SER A 62 16.36 10.86 -13.70
CA SER A 62 15.77 10.64 -12.38
C SER A 62 15.69 11.93 -11.57
N GLY A 63 14.48 12.28 -11.11
CA GLY A 63 14.22 13.43 -10.23
C GLY A 63 13.17 13.09 -9.18
N TYR A 64 13.02 13.98 -8.19
CA TYR A 64 12.00 13.87 -7.14
C TYR A 64 11.06 15.07 -7.24
N TYR A 65 9.76 14.80 -7.24
CA TYR A 65 8.70 15.78 -7.47
C TYR A 65 7.55 15.56 -6.45
N PHE A 66 6.47 16.32 -6.59
CA PHE A 66 5.25 16.23 -5.77
C PHE A 66 5.45 16.67 -4.31
N GLY A 67 6.19 17.77 -4.13
CA GLY A 67 6.41 18.43 -2.85
C GLY A 67 6.84 17.50 -1.71
N GLY A 68 6.18 17.62 -0.55
CA GLY A 68 6.49 16.85 0.66
C GLY A 68 6.36 15.33 0.53
N SER A 69 5.75 14.83 -0.56
CA SER A 69 5.66 13.38 -0.83
C SER A 69 6.96 12.80 -1.41
N GLY A 70 7.81 13.63 -2.03
CA GLY A 70 9.09 13.20 -2.61
C GLY A 70 8.95 12.01 -3.58
N ILE A 71 8.03 12.10 -4.53
CA ILE A 71 7.78 11.02 -5.50
C ILE A 71 8.88 11.02 -6.55
N GLN A 72 9.56 9.89 -6.69
CA GLN A 72 10.57 9.71 -7.72
C GLN A 72 9.91 9.56 -9.10
N VAL A 73 10.38 10.32 -10.08
CA VAL A 73 10.08 10.10 -11.50
C VAL A 73 11.35 9.63 -12.18
N MET A 74 11.24 8.52 -12.92
CA MET A 74 12.32 7.92 -13.68
C MET A 74 11.92 7.78 -15.14
N LEU A 75 12.87 8.02 -16.03
CA LEU A 75 12.74 7.72 -17.46
C LEU A 75 14.04 7.08 -17.93
N ASP A 76 13.95 5.86 -18.44
CA ASP A 76 15.00 5.23 -19.22
C ASP A 76 14.76 5.50 -20.71
N VAL A 77 15.75 6.07 -21.39
CA VAL A 77 15.78 6.16 -22.86
C VAL A 77 16.90 5.26 -23.36
N TYR A 78 16.57 4.30 -24.21
CA TYR A 78 17.56 3.38 -24.78
C TYR A 78 18.00 3.82 -26.17
N SER A 79 19.25 3.47 -26.51
CA SER A 79 19.84 3.73 -27.83
C SER A 79 18.96 3.17 -28.94
N SER A 80 18.68 4.00 -29.94
CA SER A 80 17.81 3.71 -31.08
C SER A 80 18.36 4.33 -32.36
N PRO A 81 17.90 3.92 -33.56
CA PRO A 81 18.34 4.52 -34.82
C PRO A 81 18.13 6.05 -34.89
N GLN A 82 17.15 6.58 -34.17
CA GLN A 82 16.82 8.00 -34.11
C GLN A 82 17.77 8.78 -33.19
N LEU A 83 18.29 8.13 -32.14
CA LEU A 83 19.18 8.71 -31.16
C LEU A 83 20.13 7.65 -30.62
N THR A 84 21.37 7.66 -31.12
CA THR A 84 22.43 6.74 -30.68
C THR A 84 23.01 7.19 -29.35
N LEU A 85 22.87 6.37 -28.32
CA LEU A 85 23.34 6.61 -26.95
C LEU A 85 24.45 5.60 -26.56
N ASP A 86 25.55 5.62 -27.32
CA ASP A 86 26.70 4.70 -27.19
C ASP A 86 27.87 5.29 -26.37
N PHE A 87 27.58 6.25 -25.50
CA PHE A 87 28.57 7.02 -24.75
C PHE A 87 28.18 7.17 -23.28
N PHE A 88 29.16 7.51 -22.43
CA PHE A 88 28.93 7.86 -21.05
C PHE A 88 28.52 9.34 -20.92
N ILE A 89 27.40 9.62 -20.27
CA ILE A 89 26.75 10.94 -20.31
C ILE A 89 27.61 12.06 -19.71
N GLY A 90 28.41 11.79 -18.68
CA GLY A 90 29.35 12.74 -18.09
C GLY A 90 30.77 12.71 -18.70
N SER A 91 30.98 12.05 -19.83
CA SER A 91 32.26 12.17 -20.55
C SER A 91 32.41 13.55 -21.20
N GLU A 92 33.61 14.11 -21.08
CA GLU A 92 34.04 15.35 -21.77
C GLU A 92 34.71 15.07 -23.12
N ASN A 93 35.18 13.83 -23.34
CA ASN A 93 35.84 13.43 -24.57
C ASN A 93 34.85 12.67 -25.46
N LEU A 94 34.05 13.43 -26.21
CA LEU A 94 32.99 12.92 -27.07
C LEU A 94 33.27 13.27 -28.54
N SER A 95 32.95 12.34 -29.44
CA SER A 95 32.91 12.64 -30.88
C SER A 95 31.86 13.72 -31.18
N GLU A 96 31.91 14.32 -32.37
CA GLU A 96 30.93 15.35 -32.75
C GLU A 96 29.48 14.81 -32.71
N SER A 97 29.26 13.60 -33.21
CA SER A 97 27.94 12.96 -33.18
C SER A 97 27.47 12.65 -31.75
N GLN A 98 28.39 12.24 -30.87
CA GLN A 98 28.06 11.99 -29.46
C GLN A 98 27.77 13.27 -28.70
N ARG A 99 28.46 14.39 -29.02
CA ARG A 99 28.14 15.70 -28.46
C ARG A 99 26.74 16.16 -28.86
N GLN A 100 26.38 16.02 -30.13
CA GLN A 100 25.03 16.34 -30.62
C GLN A 100 23.95 15.47 -29.94
N ALA A 101 24.19 14.16 -29.81
CA ALA A 101 23.27 13.26 -29.11
C ALA A 101 23.13 13.62 -27.62
N LYS A 102 24.24 14.00 -26.95
CA LYS A 102 24.24 14.51 -25.57
C LYS A 102 23.43 15.80 -25.45
N GLU A 103 23.62 16.76 -26.34
CA GLU A 103 22.85 18.01 -26.34
C GLU A 103 21.35 17.75 -26.53
N GLN A 104 20.99 16.86 -27.47
CA GLN A 104 19.60 16.51 -27.74
C GLN A 104 18.92 15.83 -26.54
N ILE A 105 19.57 14.83 -25.91
CA ILE A 105 18.98 14.13 -24.76
C ILE A 105 18.88 15.04 -23.52
N ILE A 106 19.85 15.93 -23.30
CA ILE A 106 19.80 16.89 -22.19
C ILE A 106 18.69 17.93 -22.41
N ALA A 107 18.52 18.45 -23.63
CA ALA A 107 17.42 19.38 -23.95
C ALA A 107 16.03 18.73 -23.76
N LEU A 108 15.89 17.46 -24.13
CA LEU A 108 14.69 16.68 -23.87
C LEU A 108 14.42 16.52 -22.35
N PHE A 109 15.45 16.16 -21.58
CA PHE A 109 15.33 16.02 -20.13
C PHE A 109 14.98 17.33 -19.42
N GLU A 110 15.51 18.45 -19.88
CA GLU A 110 15.13 19.77 -19.36
C GLU A 110 13.66 20.09 -19.64
N SER A 111 13.19 19.78 -20.86
CA SER A 111 11.77 19.96 -21.23
C SER A 111 10.85 19.07 -20.38
N ILE A 112 11.27 17.84 -20.12
CA ILE A 112 10.55 16.90 -19.23
C ILE A 112 10.52 17.43 -17.80
N ASN A 113 11.65 17.88 -17.26
CA ASN A 113 11.73 18.43 -15.91
C ASN A 113 10.77 19.61 -15.73
N GLN A 114 10.77 20.55 -16.68
CA GLN A 114 9.86 21.71 -16.67
C GLN A 114 8.40 21.30 -16.76
N PHE A 115 8.06 20.31 -17.59
CA PHE A 115 6.71 19.77 -17.67
C PHE A 115 6.25 19.17 -16.33
N ILE A 116 7.08 18.33 -15.69
CA ILE A 116 6.73 17.70 -14.40
C ILE A 116 6.52 18.76 -13.32
N GLN A 117 7.41 19.76 -13.24
CA GLN A 117 7.28 20.87 -12.29
C GLN A 117 5.98 21.68 -12.49
N GLN A 118 5.55 21.88 -13.74
CA GLN A 118 4.28 22.54 -14.04
C GLN A 118 3.07 21.72 -13.61
N VAL A 119 3.11 20.39 -13.80
CA VAL A 119 2.04 19.49 -13.36
C VAL A 119 1.96 19.42 -11.83
N ASP A 120 3.10 19.31 -11.15
CA ASP A 120 3.16 19.34 -9.68
C ASP A 120 2.58 20.66 -9.14
N ALA A 121 3.07 21.79 -9.65
CA ALA A 121 2.58 23.11 -9.26
C ALA A 121 1.08 23.30 -9.53
N ALA A 122 0.49 22.56 -10.46
CA ALA A 122 -0.94 22.59 -10.76
C ALA A 122 -1.77 21.70 -9.81
N ALA A 123 -1.29 20.48 -9.53
CA ALA A 123 -2.04 19.43 -8.82
C ALA A 123 -1.85 19.41 -7.29
N ASN A 124 -0.82 20.06 -6.76
CA ASN A 124 -0.42 19.88 -5.36
C ASN A 124 -1.40 20.51 -4.36
N THR A 125 -1.92 19.73 -3.42
CA THR A 125 -2.88 20.20 -2.40
C THR A 125 -2.25 21.01 -1.27
N GLN A 126 -0.92 21.09 -1.19
CA GLN A 126 -0.18 21.80 -0.13
C GLN A 126 0.31 23.19 -0.54
N TYR A 127 0.21 23.50 -1.82
CA TYR A 127 0.80 24.69 -2.43
C TYR A 127 -0.14 25.88 -2.23
N ASP A 128 -0.12 26.43 -1.02
CA ASP A 128 -0.96 27.55 -0.55
C ASP A 128 -0.40 28.93 -0.90
N GLY A 129 0.80 29.00 -1.50
CA GLY A 129 1.49 30.23 -1.81
C GLY A 129 2.37 30.77 -0.67
N GLU A 130 2.50 30.03 0.44
CA GLU A 130 3.39 30.36 1.56
C GLU A 130 4.73 29.61 1.44
N ASP A 131 5.68 29.92 2.33
CA ASP A 131 7.00 29.27 2.43
C ASP A 131 7.83 29.19 1.13
N GLY A 132 7.56 30.10 0.18
CA GLY A 132 8.24 30.15 -1.11
C GLY A 132 7.72 29.14 -2.14
N LEU A 133 6.63 28.42 -1.85
CA LEU A 133 5.94 27.54 -2.78
C LEU A 133 4.96 28.34 -3.66
N PRO A 134 4.72 27.95 -4.92
CA PRO A 134 3.71 28.58 -5.75
C PRO A 134 2.30 28.26 -5.23
N LEU A 135 1.32 29.13 -5.49
CA LEU A 135 -0.08 28.83 -5.22
C LEU A 135 -0.66 27.92 -6.33
N SER A 136 -1.02 26.68 -6.00
CA SER A 136 -1.51 25.72 -6.99
C SER A 136 -2.96 25.95 -7.41
N ASP A 137 -3.33 25.43 -8.58
CA ASP A 137 -4.69 25.53 -9.09
C ASP A 137 -5.69 24.75 -8.24
N ILE A 138 -5.31 23.55 -7.79
CA ILE A 138 -6.15 22.75 -6.90
C ILE A 138 -6.32 23.41 -5.54
N TYR A 139 -5.29 24.05 -4.98
CA TYR A 139 -5.46 24.80 -3.75
C TYR A 139 -6.42 26.00 -3.91
N LYS A 140 -6.34 26.72 -5.05
CA LYS A 140 -7.29 27.79 -5.38
C LYS A 140 -8.73 27.27 -5.44
N TYR A 141 -8.97 26.17 -6.15
CA TYR A 141 -10.30 25.54 -6.19
C TYR A 141 -10.76 25.13 -4.78
N ASN A 142 -9.90 24.47 -4.02
CA ASN A 142 -10.21 23.99 -2.67
C ASN A 142 -10.59 25.14 -1.73
N SER A 143 -9.93 26.28 -1.86
CA SER A 143 -10.19 27.49 -1.07
C SER A 143 -11.42 28.29 -1.52
N ALA A 144 -11.93 28.04 -2.74
CA ALA A 144 -13.09 28.73 -3.27
C ALA A 144 -14.41 28.33 -2.57
N VAL A 145 -15.39 29.22 -2.55
CA VAL A 145 -16.73 28.94 -2.00
C VAL A 145 -17.71 28.51 -3.09
N CYS A 146 -18.86 27.97 -2.70
CA CYS A 146 -19.92 27.61 -3.64
C CYS A 146 -20.32 28.81 -4.53
N GLY A 147 -20.35 28.60 -5.84
CA GLY A 147 -20.61 29.59 -6.88
C GLY A 147 -19.36 30.24 -7.48
N ASP A 148 -18.18 30.07 -6.86
CA ASP A 148 -16.95 30.66 -7.37
C ASP A 148 -16.46 29.96 -8.64
N ARG A 149 -15.98 30.77 -9.59
CA ARG A 149 -15.31 30.36 -10.81
C ARG A 149 -13.82 30.65 -10.69
N VAL A 150 -13.00 29.61 -10.77
CA VAL A 150 -11.54 29.69 -10.62
C VAL A 150 -10.85 29.48 -11.96
N GLU A 151 -9.96 30.38 -12.37
CA GLU A 151 -9.09 30.18 -13.53
C GLU A 151 -7.98 29.19 -13.17
N VAL A 152 -7.81 28.17 -14.02
CA VAL A 152 -6.81 27.10 -13.83
C VAL A 152 -5.96 26.93 -15.08
N SER A 153 -4.80 26.28 -14.92
CA SER A 153 -3.98 25.87 -16.05
C SER A 153 -4.66 24.79 -16.89
N ARG A 154 -4.17 24.64 -18.12
CA ARG A 154 -4.56 23.54 -19.02
C ARG A 154 -4.35 22.18 -18.38
N TYR A 155 -3.26 21.99 -17.63
CA TYR A 155 -2.93 20.72 -16.98
C TYR A 155 -3.98 20.31 -15.94
N THR A 156 -4.36 21.25 -15.05
CA THR A 156 -5.44 21.03 -14.08
C THR A 156 -6.75 20.70 -14.78
N TYR A 157 -7.09 21.45 -15.82
CA TYR A 157 -8.32 21.24 -16.57
C TYR A 157 -8.38 19.84 -17.20
N GLU A 158 -7.31 19.41 -17.89
CA GLU A 158 -7.22 18.09 -18.50
C GLU A 158 -7.28 16.96 -17.46
N MET A 159 -6.60 17.10 -16.32
CA MET A 159 -6.69 16.12 -15.23
C MET A 159 -8.11 16.01 -14.66
N LEU A 160 -8.83 17.14 -14.51
CA LEU A 160 -10.22 17.14 -14.06
C LEU A 160 -11.18 16.53 -15.10
N GLN A 161 -10.88 16.66 -16.40
CA GLN A 161 -11.63 15.96 -17.46
C GLN A 161 -11.43 14.45 -17.39
N ILE A 162 -10.19 13.99 -17.19
CA ILE A 162 -9.89 12.57 -16.97
C ILE A 162 -10.62 12.07 -15.71
N ALA A 163 -10.57 12.85 -14.63
CA ALA A 163 -11.26 12.53 -13.39
C ALA A 163 -12.78 12.40 -13.59
N ARG A 164 -13.37 13.29 -14.39
CA ARG A 164 -14.81 13.34 -14.71
C ARG A 164 -15.24 12.10 -15.48
N GLU A 165 -14.47 11.72 -16.48
CA GLU A 165 -14.72 10.52 -17.27
C GLU A 165 -14.64 9.28 -16.39
N MET A 166 -13.57 9.13 -15.61
CA MET A 166 -13.40 7.97 -14.71
C MET A 166 -14.42 7.94 -13.57
N TYR A 167 -14.84 9.10 -13.04
CA TYR A 167 -15.94 9.17 -12.08
C TYR A 167 -17.23 8.60 -12.68
N ASN A 168 -17.54 8.95 -13.93
CA ASN A 168 -18.73 8.44 -14.61
C ASN A 168 -18.60 6.94 -14.95
N ASP A 169 -17.49 6.54 -15.57
CA ASP A 169 -17.26 5.17 -16.05
C ASP A 169 -17.17 4.15 -14.92
N THR A 170 -16.73 4.59 -13.74
CA THR A 170 -16.65 3.76 -12.53
C THR A 170 -17.84 3.95 -11.58
N ASN A 171 -18.87 4.71 -12.01
CA ASN A 171 -20.06 5.03 -11.21
C ASN A 171 -19.71 5.58 -9.80
N GLY A 172 -18.74 6.49 -9.76
CA GLY A 172 -18.26 7.19 -8.56
C GLY A 172 -17.27 6.41 -7.71
N ALA A 173 -16.86 5.19 -8.10
CA ALA A 173 -15.85 4.43 -7.37
C ALA A 173 -14.48 5.13 -7.38
N PHE A 174 -14.07 5.70 -8.51
CA PHE A 174 -13.07 6.77 -8.51
C PHE A 174 -13.75 8.10 -8.21
N ASN A 175 -13.29 8.81 -7.19
CA ASN A 175 -13.84 10.12 -6.85
C ASN A 175 -12.75 11.08 -6.35
N PRO A 176 -12.41 12.15 -7.09
CA PRO A 176 -11.42 13.12 -6.64
C PRO A 176 -11.93 14.01 -5.50
N ALA A 177 -13.25 14.06 -5.24
CA ALA A 177 -13.86 14.93 -4.23
C ALA A 177 -13.91 14.34 -2.81
N VAL A 178 -13.15 13.27 -2.54
CA VAL A 178 -13.10 12.62 -1.22
C VAL A 178 -11.98 13.14 -0.32
N TYR A 179 -11.28 14.23 -0.70
CA TYR A 179 -10.14 14.77 0.07
C TYR A 179 -10.46 14.96 1.56
N ARG A 180 -11.64 15.49 1.90
CA ARG A 180 -12.04 15.70 3.30
C ARG A 180 -12.09 14.40 4.10
N LEU A 181 -12.45 13.29 3.46
CA LEU A 181 -12.41 11.97 4.07
C LEU A 181 -10.97 11.45 4.16
N VAL A 182 -10.17 11.55 3.10
CA VAL A 182 -8.73 11.19 3.11
C VAL A 182 -8.00 11.90 4.26
N ASP A 183 -8.31 13.18 4.44
CA ASP A 183 -7.78 14.02 5.50
C ASP A 183 -8.31 13.63 6.90
N LEU A 184 -9.62 13.39 7.03
CA LEU A 184 -10.24 12.92 8.27
C LEU A 184 -9.65 11.58 8.76
N TRP A 185 -9.28 10.71 7.83
CA TRP A 185 -8.68 9.40 8.09
C TRP A 185 -7.16 9.44 8.22
N GLY A 186 -6.53 10.60 8.18
CA GLY A 186 -5.10 10.70 8.47
C GLY A 186 -4.19 10.29 7.31
N PHE A 187 -4.62 10.47 6.06
CA PHE A 187 -3.85 10.14 4.86
C PHE A 187 -3.55 11.30 3.91
N SER A 188 -3.98 12.53 4.24
CA SER A 188 -3.69 13.69 3.41
C SER A 188 -2.21 14.09 3.48
N SER A 189 -1.76 14.81 2.45
CA SER A 189 -0.36 15.24 2.32
C SER A 189 0.13 16.08 3.51
N ARG A 190 -0.71 16.94 4.10
CA ARG A 190 -0.35 17.84 5.23
C ARG A 190 0.15 17.11 6.48
N ILE A 191 -0.12 15.81 6.57
CA ILE A 191 0.29 14.94 7.68
C ILE A 191 1.78 14.67 7.66
N TYR A 192 2.38 14.74 6.47
CA TYR A 192 3.77 14.37 6.25
C TYR A 192 4.72 15.59 6.24
N SER A 193 4.19 16.82 6.23
CA SER A 193 5.00 18.02 5.94
C SER A 193 5.48 18.79 7.18
N ASN A 194 4.83 18.73 8.34
CA ASN A 194 5.25 19.51 9.51
C ASN A 194 5.01 18.74 10.82
N GLY A 195 6.07 18.53 11.61
CA GLY A 195 6.09 17.69 12.83
C GLY A 195 5.29 18.19 14.04
N ASP A 196 4.21 18.95 13.81
CA ASP A 196 3.19 19.29 14.81
C ASP A 196 1.84 18.76 14.28
N PHE A 197 1.36 17.66 14.86
CA PHE A 197 0.22 16.87 14.39
C PHE A 197 -1.13 17.57 14.66
N GLY A 198 -1.34 18.75 14.06
CA GLY A 198 -2.66 19.37 13.97
C GLY A 198 -3.56 18.56 13.04
N LEU A 199 -4.00 17.37 13.49
CA LEU A 199 -4.74 16.37 12.71
C LEU A 199 -5.76 15.61 13.57
N PRO A 200 -6.91 15.21 13.01
CA PRO A 200 -7.88 16.02 12.27
C PRO A 200 -8.84 16.74 13.24
N TYR A 201 -9.79 17.50 12.69
CA TYR A 201 -10.74 18.43 13.31
C TYR A 201 -11.50 17.97 14.58
N ASP A 202 -11.30 16.74 15.05
CA ASP A 202 -12.05 16.09 16.11
C ASP A 202 -11.22 15.32 17.15
N ARG A 203 -9.93 15.00 16.93
CA ARG A 203 -9.11 14.32 17.94
C ARG A 203 -7.61 14.61 17.87
N PRO A 204 -7.01 15.21 18.91
CA PRO A 204 -5.56 15.33 19.01
C PRO A 204 -4.92 13.95 19.25
N VAL A 205 -3.85 13.65 18.51
CA VAL A 205 -3.06 12.42 18.68
C VAL A 205 -1.59 12.79 18.82
N THR A 206 -0.96 12.37 19.92
CA THR A 206 0.49 12.53 20.08
C THR A 206 1.25 11.52 19.22
N ALA A 207 2.49 11.84 18.83
CA ALA A 207 3.37 10.91 18.11
C ALA A 207 3.50 9.54 18.82
N GLN A 208 3.52 9.55 20.16
CA GLN A 208 3.57 8.34 20.96
C GLN A 208 2.29 7.51 20.83
N GLN A 209 1.11 8.14 20.98
CA GLN A 209 -0.16 7.46 20.81
C GLN A 209 -0.34 6.89 19.41
N PHE A 210 0.11 7.63 18.38
CA PHE A 210 0.11 7.14 17.01
C PHE A 210 1.00 5.90 16.85
N ALA A 211 2.22 5.93 17.38
CA ALA A 211 3.14 4.80 17.31
C ALA A 211 2.62 3.56 18.04
N GLU A 212 1.83 3.75 19.11
CA GLU A 212 1.27 2.66 19.91
C GLU A 212 -0.05 2.11 19.34
N ASN A 213 -0.95 2.96 18.81
CA ASN A 213 -2.35 2.60 18.53
C ASN A 213 -2.89 3.09 17.16
N GLY A 214 -2.06 3.71 16.33
CA GLY A 214 -2.50 4.40 15.12
C GLY A 214 -3.32 5.66 15.43
N TYR A 215 -4.08 6.15 14.44
CA TYR A 215 -5.07 7.21 14.68
C TYR A 215 -6.31 6.62 15.36
N PRO A 216 -7.02 7.34 16.25
CA PRO A 216 -8.33 6.89 16.72
C PRO A 216 -9.29 6.63 15.54
N LEU A 217 -10.52 6.22 15.79
CA LEU A 217 -11.57 6.30 14.76
C LEU A 217 -12.21 7.69 14.73
N PRO A 218 -12.57 8.23 13.55
CA PRO A 218 -13.23 9.54 13.45
C PRO A 218 -14.59 9.55 14.12
N GLU A 219 -14.98 10.70 14.66
CA GLU A 219 -16.35 10.84 15.15
C GLU A 219 -17.33 10.69 13.97
N GLN A 220 -18.37 9.88 14.16
CA GLN A 220 -19.31 9.53 13.11
C GLN A 220 -20.01 10.75 12.46
N LYS A 221 -20.14 11.86 13.20
CA LYS A 221 -20.71 13.11 12.68
C LYS A 221 -19.89 13.70 11.52
N TYR A 222 -18.56 13.62 11.58
CA TYR A 222 -17.69 14.08 10.48
C TYR A 222 -17.72 13.11 9.31
N VAL A 223 -17.66 11.80 9.58
CA VAL A 223 -17.81 10.77 8.53
C VAL A 223 -19.11 10.98 7.76
N THR A 224 -20.23 11.14 8.48
CA THR A 224 -21.56 11.35 7.91
C THR A 224 -21.67 12.66 7.13
N ALA A 225 -21.06 13.74 7.61
CA ALA A 225 -21.07 15.02 6.91
C ALA A 225 -20.22 14.98 5.63
N PHE A 226 -19.04 14.37 5.69
CA PHE A 226 -18.10 14.31 4.57
C PHE A 226 -18.39 13.20 3.57
N SER A 227 -19.29 12.26 3.85
CA SER A 227 -19.78 11.25 2.91
C SER A 227 -21.15 11.58 2.30
N GLN A 228 -21.71 12.76 2.56
CA GLN A 228 -22.97 13.18 1.94
C GLN A 228 -22.81 13.19 0.42
N LYS A 229 -23.73 12.53 -0.29
CA LYS A 229 -23.68 12.35 -1.74
C LYS A 229 -23.47 13.68 -2.50
N ASP A 230 -24.18 14.73 -2.11
CA ASP A 230 -24.07 16.04 -2.75
C ASP A 230 -22.72 16.70 -2.44
N PHE A 231 -22.17 16.49 -1.24
CA PHE A 231 -20.89 17.05 -0.82
C PHE A 231 -19.69 16.39 -1.48
N VAL A 232 -19.76 15.08 -1.73
CA VAL A 232 -18.72 14.33 -2.48
C VAL A 232 -19.06 14.22 -3.97
N SER A 233 -20.10 14.91 -4.44
CA SER A 233 -20.45 14.88 -5.86
C SER A 233 -19.33 15.51 -6.66
N PHE A 234 -18.82 14.74 -7.59
CA PHE A 234 -18.00 15.22 -8.68
C PHE A 234 -18.75 14.82 -9.93
N ASP A 235 -19.96 15.34 -10.16
CA ASP A 235 -20.63 15.32 -11.47
C ASP A 235 -20.48 16.70 -12.17
N GLU A 236 -20.93 16.81 -13.42
CA GLU A 236 -20.79 18.03 -14.23
C GLU A 236 -21.55 19.24 -13.66
N GLN A 237 -22.58 19.01 -12.84
CA GLN A 237 -23.34 20.08 -12.19
C GLN A 237 -22.59 20.57 -10.95
N ALA A 238 -22.03 19.64 -10.16
CA ALA A 238 -21.27 19.92 -8.96
C ALA A 238 -19.94 20.63 -9.22
N VAL A 239 -19.19 20.17 -10.24
CA VAL A 239 -17.90 20.77 -10.63
C VAL A 239 -17.90 21.05 -12.14
N GLU A 240 -18.22 22.27 -12.50
CA GLU A 240 -18.35 22.66 -13.90
C GLU A 240 -16.99 23.02 -14.50
N LEU A 241 -16.67 22.46 -15.67
CA LEU A 241 -15.45 22.76 -16.42
C LEU A 241 -15.81 23.60 -17.64
N THR A 242 -15.27 24.81 -17.75
CA THR A 242 -15.52 25.70 -18.90
C THR A 242 -14.23 26.21 -19.52
N GLN A 243 -14.24 26.40 -20.84
CA GLN A 243 -13.16 27.03 -21.58
C GLN A 243 -13.69 28.30 -22.28
N GLN A 244 -12.99 29.40 -22.12
CA GLN A 244 -13.36 30.69 -22.71
C GLN A 244 -12.12 31.49 -23.07
N ASP A 245 -12.06 32.02 -24.29
CA ASP A 245 -10.97 32.90 -24.78
C ASP A 245 -9.56 32.32 -24.57
N GLY A 246 -9.40 31.01 -24.75
CA GLY A 246 -8.12 30.30 -24.55
C GLY A 246 -7.73 30.05 -23.09
N LYS A 247 -8.60 30.39 -22.14
CA LYS A 247 -8.44 30.14 -20.71
C LYS A 247 -9.37 29.03 -20.23
N TYR A 248 -8.97 28.39 -19.13
CA TYR A 248 -9.66 27.25 -18.53
C TYR A 248 -10.17 27.62 -17.15
N TYR A 249 -11.39 27.19 -16.83
CA TYR A 249 -12.05 27.53 -15.59
C TYR A 249 -12.73 26.32 -14.97
N VAL A 250 -12.76 26.31 -13.64
CA VAL A 250 -13.48 25.34 -12.82
C VAL A 250 -14.44 26.09 -11.90
N THR A 251 -15.73 25.76 -11.92
CA THR A 251 -16.73 26.35 -11.03
C THR A 251 -17.14 25.34 -9.96
N LYS A 252 -17.15 25.75 -8.68
CA LYS A 252 -17.60 24.91 -7.56
C LYS A 252 -19.07 25.18 -7.29
N ASN A 253 -19.95 24.22 -7.57
CA ASN A 253 -21.39 24.32 -7.28
C ASN A 253 -21.83 23.41 -6.14
N VAL A 254 -20.92 23.16 -5.18
CA VAL A 254 -21.16 22.28 -4.04
C VAL A 254 -21.29 23.13 -2.78
N SER A 255 -22.44 23.01 -2.11
CA SER A 255 -22.69 23.70 -0.84
C SER A 255 -21.77 23.15 0.27
N PRO A 256 -21.32 23.99 1.20
CA PRO A 256 -20.53 23.52 2.33
C PRO A 256 -21.38 22.66 3.27
N VAL A 257 -20.71 21.79 4.03
CA VAL A 257 -21.32 21.08 5.16
C VAL A 257 -20.92 21.73 6.47
N THR A 258 -21.82 21.75 7.45
CA THR A 258 -21.54 22.31 8.79
C THR A 258 -21.47 21.19 9.82
N VAL A 259 -20.37 21.14 10.58
CA VAL A 259 -20.22 20.27 11.75
C VAL A 259 -19.75 21.13 12.92
N ASP A 260 -20.43 21.03 14.06
CA ASP A 260 -20.11 21.80 15.28
C ASP A 260 -19.96 23.32 15.07
N GLY A 261 -20.74 23.88 14.13
CA GLY A 261 -20.73 25.31 13.81
C GLY A 261 -19.57 25.77 12.90
N VAL A 262 -18.77 24.84 12.38
CA VAL A 262 -17.71 25.10 11.40
C VAL A 262 -18.18 24.65 10.02
N GLU A 263 -18.06 25.54 9.04
CA GLU A 263 -18.35 25.24 7.62
C GLU A 263 -17.13 24.64 6.92
N TYR A 264 -17.36 23.56 6.19
CA TYR A 264 -16.34 22.85 5.41
C TYR A 264 -16.71 22.86 3.93
N GLN A 265 -15.81 23.40 3.11
CA GLN A 265 -15.93 23.35 1.66
C GLN A 265 -15.49 21.99 1.11
N GLN A 266 -16.11 21.55 0.01
CA GLN A 266 -15.62 20.42 -0.78
C GLN A 266 -14.21 20.72 -1.29
N TRP A 267 -13.32 19.75 -1.11
CA TRP A 267 -11.95 19.78 -1.61
C TRP A 267 -11.72 18.60 -2.55
N LEU A 268 -10.94 18.84 -3.60
CA LEU A 268 -10.49 17.83 -4.54
C LEU A 268 -9.05 17.40 -4.23
N ASP A 269 -8.76 16.15 -4.57
CA ASP A 269 -7.44 15.54 -4.59
C ASP A 269 -7.16 14.95 -5.99
N LEU A 270 -6.02 15.31 -6.57
CA LEU A 270 -5.55 14.77 -7.85
C LEU A 270 -4.44 13.72 -7.68
N GLY A 271 -4.18 13.27 -6.43
CA GLY A 271 -3.15 12.28 -6.13
C GLY A 271 -3.31 10.94 -6.85
N GLY A 272 -4.54 10.55 -7.18
CA GLY A 272 -4.86 9.35 -7.98
C GLY A 272 -4.88 9.58 -9.51
N ILE A 273 -4.34 10.70 -9.99
CA ILE A 273 -4.31 11.06 -11.43
C ILE A 273 -2.95 11.61 -11.85
N ALA A 274 -2.36 12.49 -11.03
CA ALA A 274 -1.27 13.34 -11.43
C ALA A 274 0.00 12.56 -11.84
N LYS A 275 0.31 11.43 -11.18
CA LYS A 275 1.44 10.56 -11.55
C LYS A 275 1.21 9.92 -12.91
N GLY A 276 0.01 9.39 -13.13
CA GLY A 276 -0.42 8.85 -14.41
C GLY A 276 -0.38 9.88 -15.53
N TYR A 277 -0.82 11.11 -15.26
CA TYR A 277 -0.79 12.22 -16.23
C TYR A 277 0.64 12.62 -16.60
N VAL A 278 1.57 12.63 -15.63
CA VAL A 278 2.99 12.89 -15.88
C VAL A 278 3.57 11.85 -16.85
N VAL A 279 3.32 10.57 -16.64
CA VAL A 279 3.91 9.55 -17.53
C VAL A 279 3.33 9.59 -18.95
N ASP A 280 2.06 9.98 -19.10
CA ASP A 280 1.46 10.24 -20.42
C ASP A 280 2.11 11.43 -21.13
N GLY A 281 2.35 12.54 -20.41
CA GLY A 281 3.02 13.71 -20.98
C GLY A 281 4.48 13.46 -21.36
N ILE A 282 5.22 12.70 -20.54
CA ILE A 282 6.59 12.28 -20.89
C ILE A 282 6.58 11.42 -22.15
N LYS A 283 5.64 10.46 -22.26
CA LYS A 283 5.47 9.66 -23.48
C LYS A 283 5.21 10.54 -24.70
N GLN A 284 4.34 11.56 -24.60
CA GLN A 284 4.11 12.48 -25.71
C GLN A 284 5.38 13.21 -26.15
N LEU A 285 6.19 13.71 -25.20
CA LEU A 285 7.46 14.39 -25.50
C LEU A 285 8.46 13.45 -26.19
N LEU A 286 8.52 12.18 -25.80
CA LEU A 286 9.34 11.16 -26.48
C LEU A 286 8.85 10.84 -27.90
N GLN A 287 7.54 10.71 -28.07
CA GLN A 287 6.94 10.46 -29.38
C GLN A 287 7.18 11.60 -30.37
N GLN A 288 7.19 12.86 -29.91
CA GLN A 288 7.55 14.03 -30.72
C GLN A 288 8.99 13.97 -31.24
N GLN A 289 9.89 13.26 -30.53
CA GLN A 289 11.27 13.00 -30.95
C GLN A 289 11.43 11.70 -31.74
N GLY A 290 10.34 10.95 -31.98
CA GLY A 290 10.39 9.65 -32.66
C GLY A 290 11.06 8.54 -31.84
N LEU A 291 11.16 8.70 -30.52
CA LEU A 291 11.78 7.73 -29.62
C LEU A 291 10.77 6.68 -29.19
N GLU A 292 11.06 5.41 -29.46
CA GLU A 292 10.16 4.28 -29.14
C GLU A 292 10.72 3.32 -28.08
N ARG A 293 12.00 3.44 -27.72
CA ARG A 293 12.67 2.56 -26.76
C ARG A 293 12.85 3.27 -25.42
N TYR A 294 11.90 3.07 -24.52
CA TYR A 294 11.90 3.74 -23.23
C TYR A 294 11.10 2.98 -22.18
N TYR A 295 11.35 3.33 -20.92
CA TYR A 295 10.53 2.97 -19.78
C TYR A 295 10.37 4.20 -18.88
N ILE A 296 9.13 4.57 -18.57
CA ILE A 296 8.81 5.71 -17.71
C ILE A 296 8.18 5.16 -16.42
N ASP A 297 8.54 5.72 -15.28
CA ASP A 297 7.92 5.42 -13.98
C ASP A 297 7.73 6.69 -13.15
N SER A 298 6.58 6.80 -12.48
CA SER A 298 6.28 7.82 -11.49
C SER A 298 5.77 7.14 -10.21
N GLY A 299 6.60 7.16 -9.18
CA GLY A 299 6.27 6.65 -7.84
C GLY A 299 5.87 5.17 -7.80
N SER A 300 6.46 4.33 -8.68
CA SER A 300 6.21 2.88 -8.79
C SER A 300 4.74 2.46 -8.88
N SER A 301 3.86 3.38 -9.29
CA SER A 301 2.40 3.20 -9.33
C SER A 301 1.78 3.68 -10.65
N SER A 302 2.56 4.38 -11.47
CA SER A 302 2.20 4.77 -12.82
C SER A 302 3.44 4.65 -13.70
N SER A 303 3.40 3.73 -14.66
CA SER A 303 4.52 3.46 -15.55
C SER A 303 4.05 3.39 -16.99
N VAL A 304 4.96 3.61 -17.94
CA VAL A 304 4.68 3.46 -19.37
C VAL A 304 5.83 2.69 -20.01
N TYR A 305 5.46 1.66 -20.75
CA TYR A 305 6.36 0.77 -21.45
C TYR A 305 6.40 1.15 -22.93
N GLY A 306 7.59 1.47 -23.43
CA GLY A 306 7.90 1.48 -24.86
C GLY A 306 8.44 0.11 -25.29
N LEU A 307 9.42 0.11 -26.19
CA LEU A 307 10.24 -1.06 -26.50
C LEU A 307 11.44 -1.16 -25.56
N GLY A 308 11.90 -2.38 -25.29
CA GLY A 308 13.15 -2.63 -24.57
C GLY A 308 14.39 -2.15 -25.35
N TYR A 309 15.56 -2.21 -24.71
CA TYR A 309 16.83 -1.80 -25.32
C TYR A 309 17.20 -2.64 -26.56
N ASP A 310 16.74 -3.90 -26.60
CA ASP A 310 16.89 -4.83 -27.72
C ASP A 310 15.79 -4.66 -28.80
N GLY A 311 14.80 -3.79 -28.54
CA GLY A 311 13.64 -3.58 -29.38
C GLY A 311 12.47 -4.54 -29.12
N GLY A 312 12.58 -5.43 -28.12
CA GLY A 312 11.55 -6.40 -27.76
C GLY A 312 10.63 -5.96 -26.63
N GLU A 313 9.75 -6.87 -26.20
CA GLU A 313 8.86 -6.67 -25.06
C GLU A 313 9.60 -6.74 -23.71
N MET A 314 9.16 -5.89 -22.79
CA MET A 314 9.72 -5.80 -21.45
C MET A 314 8.98 -6.72 -20.48
N THR A 315 9.62 -7.04 -19.37
CA THR A 315 9.01 -7.84 -18.30
C THR A 315 8.45 -6.92 -17.23
N LEU A 316 7.15 -7.05 -16.95
CA LEU A 316 6.48 -6.43 -15.83
C LEU A 316 6.48 -7.41 -14.66
N SER A 317 6.69 -6.91 -13.44
CA SER A 317 6.64 -7.72 -12.22
C SER A 317 5.70 -7.08 -11.21
N LEU A 318 4.77 -7.87 -10.70
CA LEU A 318 3.85 -7.49 -9.62
C LEU A 318 4.45 -7.88 -8.28
N THR A 319 4.31 -7.01 -7.28
CA THR A 319 4.73 -7.30 -5.90
C THR A 319 3.78 -8.29 -5.25
N ASP A 320 4.25 -9.04 -4.27
CA ASP A 320 3.37 -9.75 -3.34
C ASP A 320 2.99 -8.81 -2.19
N PRO A 321 1.76 -8.27 -2.15
CA PRO A 321 1.34 -7.32 -1.12
C PRO A 321 1.11 -7.99 0.24
N LEU A 322 1.01 -9.33 0.28
CA LEU A 322 0.81 -10.11 1.51
C LEU A 322 2.09 -10.84 1.95
N ALA A 323 3.22 -10.60 1.28
CA ALA A 323 4.50 -11.10 1.73
C ALA A 323 4.90 -10.42 3.07
N PRO A 324 5.52 -11.17 4.00
CA PRO A 324 6.05 -10.58 5.22
C PRO A 324 7.03 -9.44 4.91
N GLY A 325 6.71 -8.23 5.37
CA GLY A 325 7.55 -7.06 5.14
C GLY A 325 7.46 -6.48 3.72
N ALA A 326 6.40 -6.75 2.96
CA ALA A 326 6.20 -6.25 1.58
C ALA A 326 6.44 -4.73 1.42
N ALA A 327 6.18 -3.93 2.46
CA ALA A 327 6.41 -2.48 2.44
C ALA A 327 7.91 -2.08 2.48
N VAL A 328 8.80 -2.97 2.94
CA VAL A 328 10.24 -2.70 3.12
C VAL A 328 11.10 -3.59 2.22
N PHE A 329 10.73 -4.86 2.10
CA PHE A 329 11.42 -5.87 1.30
C PHE A 329 10.42 -6.50 0.34
N PRO A 330 10.02 -5.79 -0.74
CA PRO A 330 9.06 -6.32 -1.68
C PRO A 330 9.64 -7.56 -2.38
N THR A 331 8.83 -8.61 -2.45
CA THR A 331 9.11 -9.79 -3.26
C THR A 331 8.15 -9.81 -4.45
N THR A 332 8.58 -10.40 -5.56
CA THR A 332 7.72 -10.56 -6.73
C THR A 332 6.67 -11.64 -6.47
N LEU A 333 5.40 -11.35 -6.76
CA LEU A 333 4.32 -12.34 -6.84
C LEU A 333 4.32 -13.06 -8.18
N LEU A 334 4.33 -12.31 -9.28
CA LEU A 334 4.35 -12.84 -10.65
C LEU A 334 5.00 -11.84 -11.61
N SER A 335 5.50 -12.35 -12.74
CA SER A 335 5.99 -11.53 -13.85
C SER A 335 5.48 -12.03 -15.20
N PHE A 336 5.17 -11.12 -16.11
CA PHE A 336 4.75 -11.43 -17.49
C PHE A 336 5.29 -10.37 -18.48
N LYS A 337 5.21 -10.67 -19.78
CA LYS A 337 5.65 -9.75 -20.84
C LYS A 337 4.57 -8.73 -21.14
N VAL A 338 4.99 -7.49 -21.40
CA VAL A 338 4.11 -6.42 -21.85
C VAL A 338 4.70 -5.73 -23.07
N GLY A 339 3.84 -5.49 -24.06
CA GLY A 339 4.13 -4.60 -25.18
C GLY A 339 4.02 -3.12 -24.78
N LYS A 340 3.93 -2.25 -25.80
CA LYS A 340 3.73 -0.81 -25.57
C LYS A 340 2.41 -0.58 -24.82
N SER A 341 2.51 -0.08 -23.60
CA SER A 341 1.39 0.00 -22.67
C SER A 341 1.58 1.06 -21.60
N SER A 342 0.48 1.55 -21.04
CA SER A 342 0.46 2.25 -19.76
C SER A 342 0.11 1.25 -18.67
N VAL A 343 0.76 1.35 -17.53
CA VAL A 343 0.61 0.43 -16.40
C VAL A 343 0.38 1.25 -15.15
N SER A 344 -0.60 0.86 -14.35
CA SER A 344 -0.82 1.47 -13.04
C SER A 344 -0.98 0.40 -11.97
N THR A 345 -0.58 0.74 -10.74
CA THR A 345 -0.84 -0.07 -9.56
C THR A 345 -1.41 0.76 -8.40
N SER A 346 -2.35 0.17 -7.67
CA SER A 346 -2.89 0.71 -6.41
C SER A 346 -2.82 -0.36 -5.33
N GLY A 347 -1.89 -0.18 -4.39
CA GLY A 347 -1.63 -1.12 -3.29
C GLY A 347 -2.03 -0.56 -1.93
N GLN A 348 -2.73 -1.35 -1.13
CA GLN A 348 -3.16 -0.96 0.23
C GLN A 348 -2.09 -1.25 1.31
N TYR A 349 -0.99 -1.94 0.95
CA TYR A 349 0.01 -2.45 1.88
C TYR A 349 1.13 -1.44 2.25
N VAL A 350 1.23 -0.31 1.56
CA VAL A 350 2.30 0.69 1.78
C VAL A 350 1.88 1.77 2.78
N ARG A 351 0.79 2.50 2.50
CA ARG A 351 0.29 3.60 3.33
C ARG A 351 -0.96 3.15 4.09
N LYS A 352 -0.73 2.69 5.32
CA LYS A 352 -1.77 2.16 6.21
C LYS A 352 -1.41 2.34 7.69
N TYR A 353 -2.42 2.23 8.54
CA TYR A 353 -2.26 2.06 9.99
C TYR A 353 -3.26 1.03 10.51
N VAL A 354 -3.05 0.57 11.73
CA VAL A 354 -3.95 -0.38 12.41
C VAL A 354 -4.54 0.30 13.64
N THR A 355 -5.86 0.25 13.76
CA THR A 355 -6.60 0.76 14.93
C THR A 355 -7.73 -0.19 15.24
N ASP A 356 -7.87 -0.52 16.52
CA ASP A 356 -8.82 -1.53 17.00
C ASP A 356 -8.72 -2.88 16.25
N GLY A 357 -7.51 -3.26 15.85
CA GLY A 357 -7.24 -4.50 15.12
C GLY A 357 -7.64 -4.47 13.63
N VAL A 358 -8.20 -3.36 13.14
CA VAL A 358 -8.59 -3.17 11.75
C VAL A 358 -7.50 -2.40 11.01
N GLU A 359 -7.15 -2.87 9.82
CA GLU A 359 -6.21 -2.20 8.92
C GLU A 359 -6.94 -1.15 8.07
N TYR A 360 -6.48 0.08 8.14
CA TYR A 360 -6.98 1.20 7.36
C TYR A 360 -5.90 1.66 6.39
N SER A 361 -6.20 1.67 5.09
CA SER A 361 -5.31 2.17 4.05
C SER A 361 -5.74 3.55 3.54
N HIS A 362 -4.85 4.21 2.81
CA HIS A 362 -5.10 5.55 2.28
C HIS A 362 -6.19 5.67 1.20
N ILE A 363 -6.71 4.56 0.65
CA ILE A 363 -7.74 4.61 -0.37
C ILE A 363 -9.12 4.57 0.28
N VAL A 364 -9.83 5.70 0.19
CA VAL A 364 -11.13 5.91 0.83
C VAL A 364 -12.26 5.71 -0.16
N ASP A 365 -13.27 4.94 0.25
CA ASP A 365 -14.52 4.82 -0.45
C ASP A 365 -15.45 5.99 -0.04
N GLY A 366 -15.74 6.87 -1.00
CA GLY A 366 -16.62 8.03 -0.77
C GLY A 366 -18.05 7.66 -0.37
N SER A 367 -18.53 6.46 -0.72
CA SER A 367 -19.88 5.99 -0.38
C SER A 367 -20.01 5.54 1.07
N THR A 368 -18.94 4.95 1.63
CA THR A 368 -18.90 4.55 3.04
C THR A 368 -18.35 5.64 3.95
N GLY A 369 -17.58 6.58 3.39
CA GLY A 369 -16.86 7.59 4.14
C GLY A 369 -15.63 7.03 4.87
N ALA A 370 -15.16 5.83 4.51
CA ALA A 370 -14.08 5.13 5.19
C ALA A 370 -13.09 4.48 4.21
N PRO A 371 -11.85 4.17 4.64
CA PRO A 371 -10.92 3.33 3.90
C PRO A 371 -11.57 2.04 3.41
N ALA A 372 -11.26 1.66 2.17
CA ALA A 372 -11.89 0.50 1.53
C ALA A 372 -11.60 -0.81 2.27
N GLN A 373 -12.66 -1.60 2.53
CA GLN A 373 -12.60 -2.91 3.19
C GLN A 373 -13.08 -4.04 2.27
N THR A 374 -12.84 -3.92 0.97
CA THR A 374 -13.35 -4.85 -0.05
C THR A 374 -12.63 -6.19 -0.09
N GLY A 375 -11.41 -6.27 0.46
CA GLY A 375 -10.52 -7.42 0.39
C GLY A 375 -9.44 -7.28 -0.67
N VAL A 376 -9.56 -6.28 -1.55
CA VAL A 376 -8.51 -5.93 -2.51
C VAL A 376 -7.27 -5.43 -1.77
N LYS A 377 -6.12 -6.02 -2.04
CA LYS A 377 -4.83 -5.65 -1.44
C LYS A 377 -3.92 -4.93 -2.41
N GLU A 378 -4.03 -5.29 -3.68
CA GLU A 378 -3.30 -4.65 -4.78
C GLU A 378 -4.09 -4.83 -6.07
N VAL A 379 -4.12 -3.78 -6.89
CA VAL A 379 -4.61 -3.83 -8.27
C VAL A 379 -3.47 -3.43 -9.17
N LEU A 380 -3.27 -4.18 -10.24
CA LEU A 380 -2.44 -3.84 -11.38
C LEU A 380 -3.32 -3.78 -12.62
N ALA A 381 -3.25 -2.70 -13.38
CA ALA A 381 -3.91 -2.57 -14.68
C ALA A 381 -2.87 -2.29 -15.78
N VAL A 382 -3.00 -2.99 -16.90
CA VAL A 382 -2.19 -2.81 -18.11
C VAL A 382 -3.11 -2.36 -19.24
N VAL A 383 -2.95 -1.11 -19.66
CA VAL A 383 -3.73 -0.50 -20.74
C VAL A 383 -2.89 -0.49 -22.01
N PRO A 384 -3.34 -1.15 -23.10
CA PRO A 384 -2.56 -1.22 -24.33
C PRO A 384 -2.48 0.14 -25.03
N GLU A 385 -1.36 0.40 -25.72
CA GLU A 385 -1.16 1.66 -26.46
C GLU A 385 -2.24 1.94 -27.51
N SER A 386 -2.93 0.91 -28.02
CA SER A 386 -4.04 1.05 -28.97
C SER A 386 -5.19 1.91 -28.45
N GLN A 387 -5.34 2.05 -27.13
CA GLN A 387 -6.32 2.94 -26.50
C GLN A 387 -5.85 4.41 -26.44
N GLY A 388 -4.60 4.69 -26.80
CA GLY A 388 -3.99 6.02 -26.73
C GLY A 388 -3.13 6.23 -25.47
N LEU A 389 -3.31 7.36 -24.79
CA LEU A 389 -2.58 7.73 -23.57
C LEU A 389 -3.48 7.53 -22.36
N TRP A 390 -3.12 6.59 -21.47
CA TRP A 390 -3.99 6.14 -20.38
C TRP A 390 -3.22 5.88 -19.07
N GLY A 391 -2.07 6.55 -18.86
CA GLY A 391 -1.44 6.63 -17.54
C GLY A 391 -2.37 7.29 -16.53
N GLY A 392 -2.89 8.48 -16.82
CA GLY A 392 -3.78 9.23 -15.91
C GLY A 392 -5.07 8.47 -15.60
N LYS A 393 -5.72 7.91 -16.63
CA LYS A 393 -6.90 7.04 -16.47
C LYS A 393 -6.57 5.74 -15.76
N GLY A 394 -5.41 5.15 -16.01
CA GLY A 394 -4.94 3.95 -15.34
C GLY A 394 -4.80 4.14 -13.83
N ASP A 395 -4.24 5.27 -13.40
CA ASP A 395 -4.11 5.65 -11.98
C ASP A 395 -5.49 5.80 -11.31
N CYS A 396 -6.45 6.43 -12.02
CA CYS A 396 -7.84 6.51 -11.58
C CYS A 396 -8.49 5.12 -11.49
N LEU A 397 -8.28 4.29 -12.51
CA LEU A 397 -8.90 2.98 -12.66
C LEU A 397 -8.46 2.03 -11.54
N THR A 398 -7.16 1.93 -11.27
CA THR A 398 -6.67 1.04 -10.21
C THR A 398 -7.18 1.49 -8.84
N THR A 399 -7.24 2.80 -8.60
CA THR A 399 -7.86 3.37 -7.40
C THR A 399 -9.34 2.96 -7.29
N ALA A 400 -10.12 3.10 -8.36
CA ALA A 400 -11.54 2.71 -8.40
C ALA A 400 -11.74 1.23 -8.10
N LEU A 401 -10.95 0.36 -8.73
CA LEU A 401 -11.05 -1.09 -8.57
C LEU A 401 -10.77 -1.52 -7.12
N THR A 402 -9.96 -0.78 -6.36
CA THR A 402 -9.72 -1.10 -4.94
C THR A 402 -10.96 -0.96 -4.07
N VAL A 403 -11.89 -0.05 -4.42
CA VAL A 403 -13.12 0.20 -3.64
C VAL A 403 -14.32 -0.58 -4.17
N MET A 404 -14.16 -1.29 -5.29
CA MET A 404 -15.21 -2.16 -5.83
C MET A 404 -15.33 -3.47 -5.04
N SER A 405 -16.57 -3.89 -4.81
CA SER A 405 -16.85 -5.25 -4.33
C SER A 405 -16.38 -6.29 -5.35
N ARG A 406 -16.20 -7.54 -4.89
CA ARG A 406 -15.83 -8.66 -5.77
C ARG A 406 -16.76 -8.82 -6.98
N GLN A 407 -18.07 -8.63 -6.79
CA GLN A 407 -19.03 -8.73 -7.91
C GLN A 407 -18.83 -7.60 -8.90
N GLN A 408 -18.70 -6.36 -8.42
CA GLN A 408 -18.41 -5.20 -9.28
C GLN A 408 -17.11 -5.40 -10.05
N LEU A 409 -16.05 -5.95 -9.43
CA LEU A 409 -14.82 -6.30 -10.12
C LEU A 409 -15.05 -7.28 -11.27
N VAL A 410 -15.78 -8.38 -11.03
CA VAL A 410 -16.10 -9.37 -12.05
C VAL A 410 -16.91 -8.75 -13.19
N ASP A 411 -17.90 -7.91 -12.87
CA ASP A 411 -18.72 -7.22 -13.86
C ASP A 411 -17.86 -6.24 -14.69
N PHE A 412 -16.95 -5.52 -14.04
CA PHE A 412 -16.05 -4.56 -14.67
C PHE A 412 -15.02 -5.25 -15.59
N VAL A 413 -14.52 -6.41 -15.18
CA VAL A 413 -13.66 -7.30 -16.00
C VAL A 413 -14.36 -7.70 -17.30
N ASN A 414 -15.64 -8.07 -17.21
CA ASN A 414 -16.41 -8.54 -18.36
C ASN A 414 -16.97 -7.42 -19.24
N GLY A 415 -17.13 -6.21 -18.70
CA GLY A 415 -17.60 -5.03 -19.43
C GLY A 415 -16.44 -4.13 -19.81
N TYR A 416 -16.26 -3.04 -19.05
CA TYR A 416 -15.33 -1.96 -19.38
C TYR A 416 -13.91 -2.44 -19.70
N LEU A 417 -13.34 -3.38 -18.94
CA LEU A 417 -11.97 -3.85 -19.20
C LEU A 417 -11.88 -4.67 -20.49
N ALA A 418 -12.86 -5.55 -20.75
CA ALA A 418 -12.91 -6.32 -21.98
C ALA A 418 -13.09 -5.42 -23.21
N ASP A 419 -13.99 -4.44 -23.13
CA ASP A 419 -14.28 -3.49 -24.21
C ASP A 419 -13.06 -2.63 -24.59
N ASN A 420 -12.18 -2.36 -23.62
CA ASN A 420 -10.97 -1.57 -23.81
C ASN A 420 -9.69 -2.41 -23.96
N GLY A 421 -9.79 -3.74 -23.91
CA GLY A 421 -8.63 -4.64 -23.98
C GLY A 421 -7.64 -4.46 -22.82
N ILE A 422 -8.13 -4.09 -21.64
CA ILE A 422 -7.31 -3.85 -20.45
C ILE A 422 -7.10 -5.17 -19.71
N THR A 423 -5.85 -5.48 -19.43
CA THR A 423 -5.50 -6.60 -18.54
C THR A 423 -5.45 -6.10 -17.11
N VAL A 424 -6.06 -6.83 -16.18
CA VAL A 424 -6.03 -6.53 -14.74
C VAL A 424 -5.57 -7.75 -13.95
N VAL A 425 -4.76 -7.51 -12.92
CA VAL A 425 -4.43 -8.49 -11.89
C VAL A 425 -4.79 -7.88 -10.54
N VAL A 426 -5.76 -8.47 -9.84
CA VAL A 426 -6.17 -8.04 -8.51
C VAL A 426 -5.72 -9.08 -7.50
N VAL A 427 -4.88 -8.67 -6.54
CA VAL A 427 -4.57 -9.48 -5.37
C VAL A 427 -5.67 -9.26 -4.34
N TYR A 428 -6.36 -10.33 -4.00
CA TYR A 428 -7.55 -10.30 -3.15
C TYR A 428 -7.37 -11.22 -1.95
N GLU A 429 -7.70 -10.72 -0.76
CA GLU A 429 -7.84 -11.52 0.45
C GLU A 429 -9.33 -11.68 0.72
N THR A 430 -9.80 -12.92 0.76
CA THR A 430 -11.17 -13.21 1.12
C THR A 430 -11.42 -12.89 2.59
N PHE A 431 -12.69 -12.78 2.93
CA PHE A 431 -13.11 -12.55 4.30
C PHE A 431 -12.65 -13.66 5.27
N ASP A 432 -12.48 -14.90 4.79
CA ASP A 432 -11.90 -16.04 5.52
C ASP A 432 -10.35 -16.13 5.45
N GLY A 433 -9.67 -15.09 4.94
CA GLY A 433 -8.22 -15.01 4.91
C GLY A 433 -7.55 -15.81 3.79
N LYS A 434 -8.32 -16.36 2.85
CA LYS A 434 -7.77 -17.01 1.66
C LYS A 434 -7.22 -15.95 0.71
N LYS A 435 -6.11 -16.29 0.06
CA LYS A 435 -5.44 -15.42 -0.91
C LYS A 435 -5.86 -15.82 -2.32
N GLU A 436 -6.27 -14.86 -3.11
CA GLU A 436 -6.77 -15.05 -4.48
C GLU A 436 -6.14 -14.05 -5.44
N ILE A 437 -5.96 -14.46 -6.69
CA ILE A 437 -5.68 -13.59 -7.83
C ILE A 437 -6.96 -13.53 -8.66
N LEU A 438 -7.59 -12.36 -8.73
CA LEU A 438 -8.73 -12.10 -9.62
C LEU A 438 -8.20 -11.40 -10.87
N SER A 439 -8.15 -12.12 -11.98
CA SER A 439 -7.43 -11.65 -13.16
C SER A 439 -8.04 -12.15 -14.47
N ASN A 440 -7.96 -11.32 -15.51
CA ASN A 440 -8.22 -11.71 -16.89
C ASN A 440 -6.93 -12.04 -17.69
N LEU A 441 -5.76 -11.96 -17.05
CA LEU A 441 -4.49 -12.49 -17.55
C LEU A 441 -4.58 -14.03 -17.62
N ASP A 442 -4.04 -14.64 -18.67
CA ASP A 442 -3.90 -16.10 -18.72
C ASP A 442 -2.73 -16.52 -17.80
N GLU A 443 -2.94 -17.52 -16.94
CA GLU A 443 -1.86 -18.05 -16.09
C GLU A 443 -0.68 -18.57 -16.93
N ALA A 444 -0.94 -19.02 -18.17
CA ALA A 444 0.10 -19.47 -19.10
C ALA A 444 1.03 -18.33 -19.57
N ASP A 445 0.60 -17.07 -19.48
CA ASP A 445 1.42 -15.90 -19.85
C ASP A 445 2.40 -15.50 -18.74
N ILE A 446 2.33 -16.15 -17.57
CA ILE A 446 3.24 -15.91 -16.45
C ILE A 446 4.62 -16.48 -16.80
N THR A 447 5.57 -15.56 -16.97
CA THR A 447 6.97 -15.88 -17.28
C THR A 447 7.80 -16.24 -16.04
N LYS A 448 7.40 -15.76 -14.86
CA LYS A 448 8.06 -16.05 -13.59
C LYS A 448 7.03 -16.07 -12.46
N LYS A 449 7.00 -17.18 -11.72
CA LYS A 449 6.22 -17.30 -10.48
C LYS A 449 7.09 -16.84 -9.31
N GLY A 450 6.51 -15.98 -8.48
CA GLY A 450 7.06 -15.56 -7.20
C GLY A 450 7.11 -16.69 -6.19
N GLU A 451 7.81 -16.44 -5.08
CA GLU A 451 7.99 -17.43 -4.02
C GLU A 451 6.66 -17.92 -3.42
N HIS A 452 5.73 -16.99 -3.15
CA HIS A 452 4.43 -17.32 -2.57
C HIS A 452 3.33 -17.51 -3.61
N PHE A 453 3.64 -17.52 -4.91
CA PHE A 453 2.65 -17.57 -5.98
C PHE A 453 1.65 -18.72 -5.81
N ASP A 454 2.14 -19.93 -5.53
CA ASP A 454 1.30 -21.13 -5.39
C ASP A 454 0.43 -21.14 -4.11
N THR A 455 0.58 -20.14 -3.23
CA THR A 455 -0.31 -19.92 -2.08
C THR A 455 -1.60 -19.17 -2.44
N TYR A 456 -1.65 -18.58 -3.64
CA TYR A 456 -2.81 -17.87 -4.16
C TYR A 456 -3.66 -18.80 -5.04
N ALA A 457 -4.97 -18.77 -4.85
CA ALA A 457 -5.90 -19.40 -5.78
C ALA A 457 -6.20 -18.46 -6.97
N TRP A 458 -6.34 -19.02 -8.18
CA TRP A 458 -6.86 -18.27 -9.31
C TRP A 458 -8.37 -18.13 -9.16
N GLY A 459 -8.84 -16.94 -8.78
CA GLY A 459 -10.24 -16.76 -8.34
C GLY A 459 -11.23 -16.50 -9.48
N LEU A 460 -10.76 -16.25 -10.71
CA LEU A 460 -11.62 -16.11 -11.88
C LEU A 460 -11.41 -17.26 -12.86
N LYS A 461 -12.50 -17.83 -13.38
CA LYS A 461 -12.48 -18.80 -14.46
C LYS A 461 -13.34 -18.33 -15.62
N LYS A 462 -13.01 -18.77 -16.83
CA LYS A 462 -13.77 -18.40 -18.04
C LYS A 462 -14.84 -19.46 -18.33
N GLU A 463 -16.10 -19.07 -18.25
CA GLU A 463 -17.26 -19.91 -18.60
C GLU A 463 -18.04 -19.25 -19.74
N ASN A 464 -18.22 -19.98 -20.85
CA ASN A 464 -18.91 -19.47 -22.05
C ASN A 464 -18.39 -18.11 -22.57
N GLY A 465 -17.09 -17.85 -22.41
CA GLY A 465 -16.44 -16.62 -22.86
C GLY A 465 -16.45 -15.48 -21.84
N VAL A 466 -17.13 -15.63 -20.71
CA VAL A 466 -17.25 -14.62 -19.63
C VAL A 466 -16.50 -15.10 -18.39
N PHE A 467 -15.83 -14.20 -17.69
CA PHE A 467 -15.20 -14.51 -16.41
C PHE A 467 -16.24 -14.61 -15.30
N VAL A 468 -16.18 -15.68 -14.52
CA VAL A 468 -17.00 -15.89 -13.32
C VAL A 468 -16.09 -16.18 -12.13
N TYR A 469 -16.53 -15.79 -10.94
CA TYR A 469 -15.81 -16.07 -9.71
C TYR A 469 -15.90 -17.56 -9.35
N ASP A 470 -14.75 -18.21 -9.15
CA ASP A 470 -14.68 -19.60 -8.74
C ASP A 470 -14.66 -19.75 -7.22
N SER A 471 -15.84 -19.85 -6.63
CA SER A 471 -16.00 -20.08 -5.18
C SER A 471 -15.45 -21.42 -4.67
N GLN A 472 -15.06 -22.35 -5.55
CA GLN A 472 -14.56 -23.68 -5.20
C GLN A 472 -13.04 -23.83 -5.41
N ALA A 473 -12.34 -22.77 -5.79
CA ALA A 473 -10.90 -22.84 -5.99
C ALA A 473 -10.18 -23.30 -4.72
N THR A 474 -9.47 -24.42 -4.80
CA THR A 474 -8.67 -24.98 -3.68
C THR A 474 -7.26 -24.42 -3.71
N PHE A 475 -6.79 -23.85 -2.60
CA PHE A 475 -5.44 -23.31 -2.45
C PHE A 475 -4.52 -24.32 -1.75
N GLN A 476 -3.23 -24.31 -2.09
CA GLN A 476 -2.23 -25.08 -1.37
C GLN A 476 -1.66 -24.23 -0.24
N THR A 477 -1.85 -24.66 1.01
CA THR A 477 -1.12 -24.10 2.14
C THR A 477 0.32 -24.58 2.09
N GLN A 478 1.27 -23.71 1.77
CA GLN A 478 2.67 -24.01 2.06
C GLN A 478 2.91 -23.90 3.57
N PRO A 479 3.53 -24.89 4.22
CA PRO A 479 4.00 -24.74 5.60
C PRO A 479 5.01 -23.60 5.68
N ASP A 480 5.10 -22.90 6.82
CA ASP A 480 6.08 -21.82 7.04
C ASP A 480 7.51 -22.38 7.03
N GLU A 481 8.09 -22.53 5.83
CA GLU A 481 9.42 -23.10 5.60
C GLU A 481 10.53 -22.22 6.22
N TYR A 482 10.22 -20.96 6.56
CA TYR A 482 11.17 -20.02 7.15
C TYR A 482 11.22 -20.05 8.66
N PHE A 483 10.29 -20.73 9.33
CA PHE A 483 10.35 -20.86 10.78
C PHE A 483 11.70 -21.45 11.21
N VAL A 484 12.16 -22.51 10.53
CA VAL A 484 13.45 -23.15 10.80
C VAL A 484 14.63 -22.28 10.37
N LEU A 485 14.54 -21.57 9.23
CA LEU A 485 15.62 -20.69 8.77
C LEU A 485 15.80 -19.46 9.69
N LYS A 486 14.71 -18.86 10.16
CA LYS A 486 14.71 -17.78 11.17
C LYS A 486 15.41 -18.26 12.45
N ILE A 487 15.12 -19.48 12.90
CA ILE A 487 15.80 -20.11 14.04
C ILE A 487 17.30 -20.25 13.77
N VAL A 488 17.69 -20.77 12.60
CA VAL A 488 19.11 -20.99 12.24
C VAL A 488 19.88 -19.67 12.16
N LEU A 489 19.31 -18.66 11.50
CA LEU A 489 19.93 -17.33 11.37
C LEU A 489 20.08 -16.62 12.72
N ALA A 490 19.06 -16.70 13.58
CA ALA A 490 19.14 -16.17 14.95
C ALA A 490 20.23 -16.88 15.77
N CYS A 491 20.35 -18.20 15.64
CA CYS A 491 21.41 -18.98 16.30
C CYS A 491 22.81 -18.60 15.80
N VAL A 492 22.98 -18.44 14.48
CA VAL A 492 24.26 -18.06 13.87
C VAL A 492 24.66 -16.63 14.24
N GLY A 493 23.71 -15.68 14.20
CA GLY A 493 23.94 -14.29 14.63
C GLY A 493 24.34 -14.19 16.10
N GLY A 494 23.65 -14.93 16.97
CA GLY A 494 24.00 -15.06 18.38
C GLY A 494 25.42 -15.63 18.59
N ALA A 495 25.76 -16.71 17.87
CA ALA A 495 27.07 -17.33 17.95
C ALA A 495 28.21 -16.41 17.47
N LEU A 496 27.99 -15.66 16.37
CA LEU A 496 28.96 -14.68 15.85
C LEU A 496 29.19 -13.54 16.84
N LEU A 497 28.13 -13.03 17.47
CA LEU A 497 28.20 -11.95 18.44
C LEU A 497 28.95 -12.39 19.71
N VAL A 498 28.67 -13.60 20.22
CA VAL A 498 29.43 -14.23 21.30
C VAL A 498 30.90 -14.43 20.90
N GLY A 499 31.16 -14.93 19.68
CA GLY A 499 32.51 -15.10 19.15
C GLY A 499 33.29 -13.79 19.04
N MET A 500 32.64 -12.72 18.60
CA MET A 500 33.25 -11.39 18.46
C MET A 500 33.60 -10.78 19.82
N VAL A 501 32.70 -10.93 20.80
CA VAL A 501 32.93 -10.54 22.20
C VAL A 501 34.14 -11.33 22.74
N VAL A 502 34.11 -12.67 22.66
CA VAL A 502 35.21 -13.53 23.15
C VAL A 502 36.53 -13.21 22.44
N TYR A 503 36.54 -13.00 21.12
CA TYR A 503 37.74 -12.64 20.36
C TYR A 503 38.34 -11.31 20.82
N HIS A 504 37.52 -10.26 20.99
CA HIS A 504 38.00 -8.97 21.50
C HIS A 504 38.52 -9.08 22.94
N PHE A 505 37.93 -9.93 23.77
CA PHE A 505 38.39 -10.21 25.14
C PHE A 505 39.72 -11.01 25.18
N VAL A 506 39.88 -12.00 24.31
CA VAL A 506 41.09 -12.86 24.26
C VAL A 506 42.27 -12.13 23.62
N VAL A 507 42.05 -11.41 22.52
CA VAL A 507 43.08 -10.56 21.88
C VAL A 507 43.39 -9.33 22.75
N GLY A 508 42.39 -8.77 23.42
CA GLY A 508 42.55 -7.72 24.43
C GLY A 508 43.37 -8.17 25.64
N ARG A 509 43.18 -9.42 26.13
CA ARG A 509 44.02 -10.03 27.17
C ARG A 509 45.47 -10.22 26.74
N LYS A 510 45.73 -10.60 25.48
CA LYS A 510 47.10 -10.73 24.95
C LYS A 510 47.87 -9.40 24.95
N LYS A 511 47.20 -8.28 24.68
CA LYS A 511 47.80 -6.93 24.80
C LYS A 511 47.98 -6.46 26.25
N MET A 512 47.20 -6.98 27.19
CA MET A 512 47.26 -6.64 28.62
C MET A 512 48.32 -7.45 29.40
N LEU A 513 48.59 -8.71 29.01
CA LEU A 513 49.57 -9.57 29.70
C LEU A 513 51.02 -9.10 29.55
N GLN A 514 51.34 -8.23 28.58
CA GLN A 514 52.64 -7.55 28.51
C GLN A 514 52.80 -6.39 29.51
N LYS A 515 51.74 -6.01 30.25
CA LYS A 515 51.76 -4.91 31.23
C LYS A 515 51.54 -5.35 32.68
N VAL A 516 51.44 -6.64 32.99
CA VAL A 516 51.17 -7.14 34.35
C VAL A 516 52.38 -7.87 34.95
N GLN A 517 53.49 -7.15 35.12
CA GLN A 517 54.57 -7.55 36.05
C GLN A 517 54.62 -6.70 37.33
N GLN A 518 53.68 -5.77 37.51
CA GLN A 518 53.54 -5.01 38.75
C GLN A 518 52.07 -4.70 39.02
N ALA A 519 51.41 -5.52 39.83
CA ALA A 519 50.31 -5.12 40.71
C ALA A 519 49.85 -6.35 41.51
N ARG A 520 50.50 -6.58 42.66
CA ARG A 520 49.94 -7.41 43.73
C ARG A 520 48.96 -6.53 44.51
N GLY A 521 47.73 -7.01 44.62
CA GLY A 521 46.69 -6.43 45.46
C GLY A 521 45.62 -5.72 44.66
N ASP A 522 44.53 -6.42 44.34
CA ASP A 522 43.24 -5.76 44.22
C ASP A 522 42.07 -6.74 44.37
N LYS A 523 40.98 -6.18 44.93
CA LYS A 523 39.76 -6.80 45.47
C LYS A 523 39.05 -7.78 44.52
N PRO A 524 38.26 -8.73 45.04
CA PRO A 524 37.74 -9.87 44.27
C PRO A 524 36.62 -9.57 43.26
N PHE A 525 36.19 -8.31 43.09
CA PHE A 525 35.27 -7.92 42.03
C PHE A 525 35.63 -6.54 41.52
N LYS A 526 36.12 -6.45 40.28
CA LYS A 526 36.38 -5.17 39.61
C LYS A 526 35.11 -4.73 38.88
N LEU A 527 34.94 -3.42 38.71
CA LEU A 527 33.83 -2.82 37.96
C LEU A 527 33.64 -3.46 36.56
N MET A 528 34.73 -4.00 35.98
CA MET A 528 34.72 -4.75 34.72
C MET A 528 33.96 -6.08 34.79
N ASP A 529 33.99 -6.81 35.91
CA ASP A 529 33.26 -8.08 36.05
C ASP A 529 31.76 -7.83 36.04
N VAL A 530 31.31 -6.73 36.66
CA VAL A 530 29.91 -6.27 36.65
C VAL A 530 29.43 -5.92 35.24
N MET A 531 30.28 -5.32 34.39
CA MET A 531 29.93 -5.02 33.00
C MET A 531 29.82 -6.27 32.13
N VAL A 532 30.60 -7.32 32.42
CA VAL A 532 30.48 -8.62 31.73
C VAL A 532 29.17 -9.30 32.09
N TYR A 533 28.80 -9.33 33.37
CA TYR A 533 27.49 -9.87 33.78
C TYR A 533 26.33 -9.07 33.20
N LEU A 534 26.43 -7.73 33.16
CA LEU A 534 25.44 -6.88 32.47
C LEU A 534 25.36 -7.18 30.97
N GLY A 535 26.48 -7.41 30.30
CA GLY A 535 26.51 -7.79 28.87
C GLY A 535 25.88 -9.16 28.61
N VAL A 536 26.16 -10.15 29.44
CA VAL A 536 25.54 -11.48 29.37
C VAL A 536 24.04 -11.39 29.67
N VAL A 537 23.64 -10.62 30.68
CA VAL A 537 22.23 -10.34 30.98
C VAL A 537 21.55 -9.65 29.80
N LEU A 538 22.22 -8.71 29.13
CA LEU A 538 21.65 -8.01 27.98
C LEU A 538 21.53 -8.94 26.75
N VAL A 539 22.47 -9.86 26.54
CA VAL A 539 22.36 -10.92 25.52
C VAL A 539 21.24 -11.90 25.86
N ILE A 540 21.10 -12.30 27.13
CA ILE A 540 20.00 -13.14 27.60
C ILE A 540 18.68 -12.41 27.43
N ILE A 541 18.60 -11.11 27.74
CA ILE A 541 17.41 -10.28 27.52
C ILE A 541 17.10 -10.19 26.03
N VAL A 542 18.08 -9.95 25.16
CA VAL A 542 17.89 -9.89 23.71
C VAL A 542 17.41 -11.24 23.16
N LEU A 543 18.03 -12.34 23.58
CA LEU A 543 17.60 -13.69 23.23
C LEU A 543 16.19 -13.95 23.78
N PHE A 544 15.90 -13.64 25.04
CA PHE A 544 14.56 -13.78 25.60
C PHE A 544 13.54 -12.88 24.89
N SER A 545 13.89 -11.67 24.48
CA SER A 545 12.99 -10.79 23.71
C SER A 545 12.83 -11.22 22.26
N VAL A 546 13.69 -12.10 21.73
CA VAL A 546 13.52 -12.71 20.39
C VAL A 546 12.81 -14.07 20.49
N PHE A 547 12.98 -14.80 21.60
CA PHE A 547 12.33 -16.10 21.87
C PHE A 547 10.96 -15.97 22.57
N PHE A 548 10.71 -14.88 23.30
CA PHE A 548 9.49 -14.61 24.10
C PHE A 548 8.82 -13.28 23.76
N THR A 549 9.23 -12.58 22.70
CA THR A 549 8.17 -12.02 21.84
C THR A 549 7.49 -13.22 21.21
N GLU A 550 6.59 -13.87 21.96
CA GLU A 550 5.32 -14.20 21.33
C GLU A 550 4.95 -12.89 20.63
N GLU A 551 4.98 -12.86 19.30
CA GLU A 551 3.79 -12.30 18.65
C GLU A 551 2.66 -12.96 19.44
N GLN A 552 2.05 -12.23 20.37
CA GLN A 552 0.71 -12.57 20.76
C GLN A 552 -0.02 -12.45 19.44
N SER A 553 -0.13 -13.56 18.71
CA SER A 553 -0.89 -13.62 17.50
C SER A 553 -2.32 -13.44 17.98
N SER A 554 -2.72 -12.18 18.04
CA SER A 554 -4.11 -11.82 18.12
C SER A 554 -4.78 -12.53 16.96
N TRP A 555 -5.80 -13.31 17.29
CA TRP A 555 -6.56 -14.01 16.28
C TRP A 555 -7.25 -12.99 15.38
N LYS A 556 -7.32 -13.28 14.08
CA LYS A 556 -7.92 -12.37 13.10
C LYS A 556 -9.34 -12.79 12.75
N THR A 557 -9.61 -14.07 12.92
CA THR A 557 -10.88 -14.69 12.55
C THR A 557 -11.43 -15.54 13.69
N LEU A 558 -12.75 -15.54 13.83
CA LEU A 558 -13.46 -16.39 14.79
C LEU A 558 -14.58 -17.11 14.09
N GLU A 559 -14.58 -18.41 14.26
CA GLU A 559 -15.56 -19.32 13.72
C GLU A 559 -16.36 -19.93 14.87
N VAL A 560 -17.68 -20.04 14.70
CA VAL A 560 -18.55 -20.81 15.57
C VAL A 560 -19.14 -21.93 14.75
N VAL A 561 -18.86 -23.17 15.16
CA VAL A 561 -19.35 -24.39 14.53
C VAL A 561 -20.26 -25.15 15.47
N ASP A 562 -21.22 -25.88 14.90
CA ASP A 562 -21.93 -26.92 15.62
C ASP A 562 -21.02 -28.16 15.71
N ASP A 563 -20.61 -28.51 16.93
CA ASP A 563 -19.65 -29.58 17.21
C ASP A 563 -20.19 -30.97 16.83
N GLN A 564 -21.51 -31.13 16.68
CA GLN A 564 -22.11 -32.40 16.28
C GLN A 564 -22.10 -32.61 14.76
N SER A 565 -22.45 -31.59 13.99
CA SER A 565 -22.54 -31.67 12.53
C SER A 565 -21.26 -31.25 11.83
N GLY A 566 -20.39 -30.49 12.51
CA GLY A 566 -19.24 -29.81 11.92
C GLY A 566 -19.65 -28.61 11.07
N GLU A 567 -20.92 -28.20 11.11
CA GLU A 567 -21.43 -27.11 10.30
C GLU A 567 -21.02 -25.75 10.87
N GLN A 568 -20.45 -24.88 10.03
CA GLN A 568 -20.18 -23.50 10.39
C GLN A 568 -21.49 -22.73 10.54
N LEU A 569 -21.71 -22.17 11.73
CA LEU A 569 -22.89 -21.37 12.07
C LEU A 569 -22.63 -19.89 11.90
N PHE A 570 -21.45 -19.43 12.31
CA PHE A 570 -21.06 -18.02 12.26
C PHE A 570 -19.57 -17.90 12.00
N PHE A 571 -19.19 -16.86 11.27
CA PHE A 571 -17.81 -16.50 11.06
C PHE A 571 -17.67 -14.99 11.20
N TYR A 572 -16.59 -14.53 11.82
CA TYR A 572 -16.24 -13.14 11.98
C TYR A 572 -14.77 -12.89 11.63
N ASN A 573 -14.50 -11.89 10.80
CA ASN A 573 -13.14 -11.37 10.61
C ASN A 573 -13.05 -10.05 11.36
N VAL A 574 -12.30 -10.04 12.46
CA VAL A 574 -12.12 -8.86 13.30
C VAL A 574 -11.42 -7.74 12.54
N VAL A 575 -10.43 -8.09 11.72
CA VAL A 575 -9.61 -7.14 10.96
C VAL A 575 -10.45 -6.40 9.93
N ARG A 576 -11.48 -7.05 9.36
CA ARG A 576 -12.36 -6.43 8.36
C ARG A 576 -13.68 -5.93 8.94
N ASN A 577 -13.97 -6.22 10.21
CA ASN A 577 -15.26 -5.95 10.86
C ASN A 577 -16.47 -6.45 10.05
N GLU A 578 -16.33 -7.58 9.40
CA GLU A 578 -17.36 -8.23 8.60
C GLU A 578 -17.76 -9.54 9.30
N TYR A 579 -19.00 -10.01 9.13
CA TYR A 579 -19.45 -11.31 9.64
C TYR A 579 -20.35 -12.05 8.65
N LYS A 580 -20.41 -13.38 8.78
CA LYS A 580 -21.35 -14.24 8.06
C LYS A 580 -22.13 -15.10 9.04
N ILE A 581 -23.41 -15.28 8.74
CA ILE A 581 -24.33 -16.14 9.47
C ILE A 581 -24.83 -17.22 8.51
N ASN A 582 -24.80 -18.48 8.94
CA ASN A 582 -25.47 -19.56 8.22
C ASN A 582 -26.95 -19.65 8.64
N THR A 583 -27.80 -18.93 7.90
CA THR A 583 -29.25 -18.92 8.15
C THR A 583 -29.99 -20.17 7.65
N ALA A 584 -29.34 -20.99 6.83
CA ALA A 584 -29.91 -22.22 6.25
C ALA A 584 -29.34 -23.49 6.90
N ASN A 585 -28.90 -23.37 8.15
CA ASN A 585 -28.20 -24.44 8.84
C ASN A 585 -29.10 -25.66 9.11
N SER A 586 -28.49 -26.83 9.12
CA SER A 586 -29.17 -28.12 9.25
C SER A 586 -29.81 -28.37 10.62
N ASN A 587 -29.36 -27.65 11.64
CA ASN A 587 -29.75 -27.86 13.04
C ASN A 587 -30.71 -26.78 13.59
N SER A 588 -31.35 -26.00 12.72
CA SER A 588 -32.38 -25.00 13.08
C SER A 588 -31.91 -23.92 14.07
N TRP A 589 -30.63 -23.58 14.05
CA TRP A 589 -30.09 -22.44 14.80
C TRP A 589 -30.66 -21.12 14.28
N GLN A 590 -31.13 -20.29 15.20
CA GLN A 590 -31.42 -18.88 15.00
C GLN A 590 -30.25 -18.07 15.55
N ILE A 591 -29.69 -17.20 14.72
CA ILE A 591 -28.47 -16.46 15.05
C ILE A 591 -28.78 -14.97 14.90
N GLU A 592 -28.65 -14.23 16.00
CA GLU A 592 -28.88 -12.79 16.07
C GLU A 592 -27.55 -12.08 16.33
N VAL A 593 -27.24 -11.04 15.58
CA VAL A 593 -26.01 -10.25 15.72
C VAL A 593 -26.38 -8.81 16.03
N GLN A 594 -25.76 -8.25 17.08
CA GLN A 594 -25.90 -6.85 17.48
C GLN A 594 -24.52 -6.18 17.39
N SER A 595 -24.40 -5.18 16.51
CA SER A 595 -23.19 -4.37 16.39
C SER A 595 -23.02 -3.47 17.61
N GLN A 596 -21.79 -3.38 18.12
CA GLN A 596 -21.36 -2.49 19.19
C GLN A 596 -20.25 -1.57 18.65
N ALA A 597 -19.96 -0.48 19.36
CA ALA A 597 -18.82 0.39 18.99
C ALA A 597 -17.49 -0.39 19.02
N ASP A 598 -17.32 -1.27 19.99
CA ASP A 598 -16.11 -2.06 20.24
C ASP A 598 -16.18 -3.49 19.65
N GLY A 599 -17.19 -3.87 18.86
CA GLY A 599 -17.28 -5.21 18.25
C GLY A 599 -18.71 -5.72 18.07
N LEU A 600 -18.97 -6.98 18.42
CA LEU A 600 -20.25 -7.65 18.21
C LEU A 600 -20.75 -8.37 19.47
N ILE A 601 -22.07 -8.46 19.61
CA ILE A 601 -22.73 -9.43 20.48
C ILE A 601 -23.51 -10.39 19.58
N VAL A 602 -23.24 -11.68 19.69
CA VAL A 602 -23.84 -12.71 18.84
C VAL A 602 -24.57 -13.73 19.71
N THR A 603 -25.87 -13.90 19.48
CA THR A 603 -26.70 -14.86 20.21
C THR A 603 -27.10 -16.01 19.30
N PHE A 604 -26.70 -17.22 19.66
CA PHE A 604 -27.05 -18.48 19.02
C PHE A 604 -28.18 -19.13 19.80
N THR A 605 -29.32 -19.38 19.16
CA THR A 605 -30.51 -19.94 19.78
C THR A 605 -30.96 -21.20 19.05
N ARG A 606 -31.40 -22.22 19.78
CA ARG A 606 -32.09 -23.39 19.20
C ARG A 606 -33.14 -23.93 20.16
N VAL A 607 -34.08 -24.73 19.65
CA VAL A 607 -35.09 -25.41 20.48
C VAL A 607 -34.71 -26.88 20.65
N ILE A 608 -34.58 -27.33 21.90
CA ILE A 608 -34.29 -28.73 22.25
C ILE A 608 -35.45 -29.22 23.11
N GLU A 609 -36.11 -30.32 22.73
CA GLU A 609 -37.22 -30.92 23.48
C GLU A 609 -38.36 -29.94 23.86
N GLY A 610 -38.56 -28.89 23.05
CA GLY A 610 -39.59 -27.86 23.28
C GLY A 610 -39.13 -26.68 24.14
N GLU A 611 -37.91 -26.70 24.68
CA GLU A 611 -37.32 -25.60 25.44
C GLU A 611 -36.37 -24.77 24.58
N LYS A 612 -36.35 -23.45 24.79
CA LYS A 612 -35.47 -22.52 24.08
C LYS A 612 -34.10 -22.48 24.78
N HIS A 613 -33.07 -22.91 24.08
CA HIS A 613 -31.68 -22.86 24.53
C HIS A 613 -30.93 -21.76 23.78
N PHE A 614 -29.98 -21.09 24.44
CA PHE A 614 -29.17 -20.07 23.78
C PHE A 614 -27.76 -19.90 24.35
N ASN A 615 -26.89 -19.27 23.58
CA ASN A 615 -25.54 -18.84 23.94
C ASN A 615 -25.27 -17.45 23.37
N THR A 616 -24.80 -16.52 24.19
CA THR A 616 -24.47 -15.15 23.79
C THR A 616 -22.96 -14.92 23.92
N LEU A 617 -22.31 -14.73 22.78
CA LEU A 617 -20.88 -14.45 22.66
C LEU A 617 -20.68 -12.94 22.47
N LYS A 618 -19.93 -12.29 23.37
CA LYS A 618 -19.41 -10.94 23.12
C LYS A 618 -18.04 -11.08 22.46
N ILE A 619 -17.88 -10.41 21.33
CA ILE A 619 -16.63 -10.31 20.59
C ILE A 619 -16.20 -8.84 20.61
N THR A 620 -15.03 -8.56 21.15
CA THR A 620 -14.41 -7.24 21.12
C THR A 620 -13.34 -7.18 20.03
N ARG A 621 -13.28 -6.03 19.37
CA ARG A 621 -12.21 -5.63 18.45
C ARG A 621 -11.12 -4.92 19.23
N GLY A 622 -9.92 -4.90 18.69
CA GLY A 622 -8.76 -4.34 19.38
C GLY A 622 -7.46 -4.88 18.79
N ALA A 623 -6.34 -4.26 19.17
CA ALA A 623 -5.02 -4.86 18.94
C ALA A 623 -4.92 -6.27 19.55
N THR A 624 -5.66 -6.50 20.64
CA THR A 624 -5.89 -7.81 21.27
C THR A 624 -7.40 -8.07 21.26
N PRO A 625 -7.95 -8.63 20.18
CA PRO A 625 -9.37 -8.91 20.09
C PRO A 625 -9.73 -10.04 21.05
N THR A 626 -10.92 -9.96 21.64
CA THR A 626 -11.34 -10.93 22.64
C THR A 626 -12.72 -11.49 22.36
N ALA A 627 -12.93 -12.76 22.69
CA ALA A 627 -14.25 -13.38 22.57
C ALA A 627 -14.61 -14.12 23.85
N LYS A 628 -15.78 -13.82 24.41
CA LYS A 628 -16.21 -14.38 25.70
C LYS A 628 -17.70 -14.69 25.70
N MET A 629 -18.04 -15.86 26.23
CA MET A 629 -19.44 -16.20 26.51
C MET A 629 -19.93 -15.31 27.65
N THR A 630 -20.96 -14.50 27.38
CA THR A 630 -21.51 -13.54 28.34
C THR A 630 -22.83 -13.98 28.94
N ASP A 631 -23.58 -14.81 28.21
CA ASP A 631 -24.83 -15.38 28.70
C ASP A 631 -25.09 -16.74 28.04
N SER A 632 -25.82 -17.63 28.72
CA SER A 632 -26.23 -18.90 28.14
C SER A 632 -27.35 -19.57 28.92
N LEU A 633 -28.28 -20.19 28.19
CA LEU A 633 -29.26 -21.14 28.73
C LEU A 633 -29.05 -22.50 28.04
N CYS A 634 -28.44 -23.42 28.78
CA CYS A 634 -27.93 -24.70 28.29
C CYS A 634 -28.51 -25.88 29.11
N GLY A 635 -29.84 -25.97 29.25
CA GLY A 635 -30.49 -26.99 30.07
C GLY A 635 -30.04 -26.98 31.55
N PHE A 636 -29.97 -28.15 32.19
CA PHE A 636 -29.62 -28.30 33.63
C PHE A 636 -28.22 -27.82 34.03
N HIS A 637 -27.35 -27.48 33.07
CA HIS A 637 -25.96 -27.07 33.30
C HIS A 637 -25.70 -25.68 32.70
N GLN A 638 -25.64 -24.63 33.52
CA GLN A 638 -25.31 -23.25 33.10
C GLN A 638 -23.80 -23.02 32.94
N ASP A 639 -23.09 -24.05 32.49
CA ASP A 639 -21.66 -24.19 32.70
C ASP A 639 -20.82 -23.36 31.72
N CYS A 640 -21.39 -22.88 30.62
CA CYS A 640 -20.60 -22.27 29.55
C CYS A 640 -20.09 -20.84 29.83
N VAL A 641 -20.81 -20.06 30.64
CA VAL A 641 -20.39 -18.70 31.02
C VAL A 641 -19.32 -18.72 32.11
N TYR A 642 -19.36 -19.73 32.99
CA TYR A 642 -18.51 -19.79 34.19
C TYR A 642 -17.29 -20.71 34.03
N ASN A 643 -17.37 -21.74 33.19
CA ASN A 643 -16.29 -22.74 33.07
C ASN A 643 -15.29 -22.45 31.93
N PHE A 644 -15.56 -21.48 31.06
CA PHE A 644 -14.67 -21.13 29.95
C PHE A 644 -14.20 -19.69 30.03
N GLY A 645 -12.89 -19.51 29.86
CA GLY A 645 -12.24 -18.21 29.84
C GLY A 645 -12.52 -17.43 28.57
N GLU A 646 -11.96 -16.22 28.53
CA GLU A 646 -11.94 -15.38 27.34
C GLU A 646 -10.93 -15.93 26.32
N ILE A 647 -11.28 -15.89 25.04
CA ILE A 647 -10.36 -16.17 23.94
C ILE A 647 -9.67 -14.85 23.57
N ASP A 648 -8.35 -14.77 23.76
CA ASP A 648 -7.53 -13.59 23.49
C ASP A 648 -6.31 -13.89 22.58
N LYS A 649 -6.14 -15.14 22.15
CA LYS A 649 -5.03 -15.62 21.31
C LYS A 649 -5.50 -16.55 20.20
N ALA A 650 -4.74 -16.62 19.10
CA ALA A 650 -4.96 -17.62 18.05
C ALA A 650 -4.93 -19.05 18.57
N GLY A 651 -5.77 -19.92 18.01
CA GLY A 651 -5.96 -21.30 18.47
C GLY A 651 -6.78 -21.43 19.76
N GLY A 652 -7.31 -20.34 20.32
CA GLY A 652 -8.27 -20.39 21.42
C GLY A 652 -9.58 -21.09 21.04
N VAL A 653 -10.12 -21.87 21.98
CA VAL A 653 -11.34 -22.66 21.78
C VAL A 653 -12.26 -22.59 22.98
N ILE A 654 -13.55 -22.32 22.76
CA ILE A 654 -14.62 -22.51 23.75
C ILE A 654 -15.53 -23.63 23.24
N VAL A 655 -15.69 -24.71 24.02
CA VAL A 655 -16.63 -25.79 23.70
C VAL A 655 -17.78 -25.79 24.70
N CYS A 656 -18.91 -25.23 24.31
CA CYS A 656 -20.12 -25.27 25.12
C CYS A 656 -20.85 -26.60 24.91
N SER A 657 -20.50 -27.61 25.72
CA SER A 657 -20.97 -28.99 25.59
C SER A 657 -22.50 -29.18 25.60
N PRO A 658 -23.31 -28.52 26.47
CA PRO A 658 -24.75 -28.81 26.49
C PRO A 658 -25.49 -28.28 25.25
N ASN A 659 -24.97 -27.21 24.63
CA ASN A 659 -25.49 -26.69 23.36
C ASN A 659 -24.63 -27.07 22.14
N ARG A 660 -23.58 -27.88 22.34
CA ARG A 660 -22.63 -28.36 21.33
C ARG A 660 -22.12 -27.26 20.38
N LEU A 661 -21.86 -26.08 20.92
CA LEU A 661 -21.21 -25.00 20.18
C LEU A 661 -19.71 -25.06 20.42
N LYS A 662 -18.94 -24.99 19.35
CA LYS A 662 -17.49 -24.86 19.40
C LYS A 662 -17.10 -23.55 18.74
N VAL A 663 -16.50 -22.66 19.52
CA VAL A 663 -15.92 -21.39 19.07
C VAL A 663 -14.44 -21.61 18.87
N VAL A 664 -13.90 -21.25 17.71
CA VAL A 664 -12.49 -21.41 17.36
C VAL A 664 -11.97 -20.09 16.82
N SER A 665 -10.82 -19.64 17.32
CA SER A 665 -10.14 -18.45 16.82
C SER A 665 -8.90 -18.82 16.00
N ALA A 666 -8.66 -18.14 14.88
CA ALA A 666 -7.48 -18.32 14.03
C ALA A 666 -6.82 -16.99 13.68
#